data_AF-A0A5C7J970-F1
#
_entry.id   AF-A0A5C7J970-F1
#
_cell.length_a   1.000
_cell.length_b   1.000
_cell.length_c   1.000
_cell.angle_alpha   90.00
_cell.angle_beta   90.00
_cell.angle_gamma   90.00
#
_symmetry.space_group_name_H-M   'P 1'
#
loop_
_entity.id
_entity.type
_entity.pdbx_description
1 polymer ?
#
loop_
_entity_poly.entity_id
_entity_poly.type
_entity_poly.pdbx_seq_one_letter_code
_entity_poly.pdbx_strand_id
1 'polypeptide(L)'
;MAKIAYEVNYGTQATYVYPGGYDSSKLGLGPLMIQSNGGGEDSFVGPLPVGLARPFEQSTAIPGIYPWAMQWSSNTDWVFLADNATAAATRRIVLYTYNRTTGAFAWQGFITVGFPFAGTQGTYTITGLRMTYDTYSTGTVAVSGTTVTGSGTDWANQRIAGGARIGFGSTDPTQITTWYEISPSTTPTATSITLSTNAGTISSGTSYVIEELRAIILVKNGTTATNGGLFIVKGLNFSTFQPIVTSTIAAATTTDNIRATFWVKDASTSTNTNGTGLAIQPKDSNTQHYIWVLQGTTTMQLYKFNLRAALTLTSGADTANSWQFATGVTAALTGTASQANNGRLANMSSGPGSGLNCIYFTTTTRIYRTSDVSTITTGATNFLADNSAEIPPGGTNTFAATSALNSIEFADSIDKMIVITTGASGVRSYITQYRTDSGQWDRIFLVDNKQIDQSIADSSTTPIPSILGRAFTVWSQGGMAYLAGIGTAATTNLLYAIPTGADWQYASSTNCRIVTPEISTPNAYKYSKVITNAITVLGGATGQGIGVSPEPFRTYYRTSGISDNSGSWTLLDDTGNLASVNGASSIQFMYEFRTIGQNCVPARLLNTVVTYDDLSTDSHYQPSVTNSSASTKIFAWRFSTAFGGTVPTLRIRLYNAVTNGLLLDDDSASPTEGTWEKSTDGGSNWSSYNTTDKANETTYIRYTPTSIADNIKVRALLTQN
;
A
#
# COMPACT_ATOMS: atom_id res chain seq x y z
N MET A 1 -23.44 20.32 33.18
CA MET A 1 -23.57 19.20 32.20
C MET A 1 -22.50 18.20 32.56
N ALA A 2 -22.81 16.90 32.58
CA ALA A 2 -21.77 15.92 32.81
C ALA A 2 -20.87 15.87 31.57
N LYS A 3 -19.56 16.06 31.75
CA LYS A 3 -18.61 15.89 30.66
C LYS A 3 -18.28 14.41 30.54
N ILE A 4 -18.67 13.80 29.42
CA ILE A 4 -18.45 12.39 29.15
C ILE A 4 -17.24 12.25 28.22
N ALA A 5 -16.46 11.19 28.44
CA ALA A 5 -15.42 10.72 27.53
C ALA A 5 -15.78 9.30 27.10
N TYR A 6 -15.80 9.05 25.79
CA TYR A 6 -15.99 7.72 25.23
C TYR A 6 -14.74 7.32 24.44
N GLU A 7 -14.17 6.17 24.79
CA GLU A 7 -12.96 5.63 24.16
C GLU A 7 -13.29 4.45 23.23
N VAL A 8 -12.69 4.47 22.03
CA VAL A 8 -12.60 3.32 21.14
C VAL A 8 -11.15 2.85 21.10
N ASN A 9 -10.89 1.68 21.69
CA ASN A 9 -9.59 1.01 21.62
C ASN A 9 -9.50 0.17 20.36
N TYR A 10 -8.43 0.33 19.57
CA TYR A 10 -8.35 -0.29 18.26
C TYR A 10 -7.82 -1.73 18.27
N GLY A 11 -6.97 -2.13 19.20
CA GLY A 11 -6.20 -3.40 19.16
C GLY A 11 -7.00 -4.72 19.20
N THR A 12 -8.33 -4.70 19.30
CA THR A 12 -9.17 -5.92 19.38
C THR A 12 -10.53 -5.80 18.68
N GLN A 13 -10.77 -4.73 17.91
CA GLN A 13 -12.05 -4.52 17.23
C GLN A 13 -12.29 -5.56 16.13
N ALA A 14 -13.54 -5.98 15.95
CA ALA A 14 -13.93 -6.67 14.73
C ALA A 14 -13.79 -5.73 13.53
N THR A 15 -13.36 -6.26 12.38
CA THR A 15 -13.04 -5.46 11.19
C THR A 15 -13.91 -5.79 9.98
N TYR A 16 -13.97 -4.85 9.04
CA TYR A 16 -14.54 -5.05 7.70
C TYR A 16 -13.66 -4.35 6.65
N VAL A 17 -13.83 -4.72 5.37
CA VAL A 17 -13.12 -4.09 4.24
C VAL A 17 -13.87 -2.83 3.79
N TYR A 18 -13.24 -1.67 3.93
CA TYR A 18 -13.77 -0.38 3.49
C TYR A 18 -13.39 -0.11 2.01
N PRO A 19 -14.30 0.45 1.17
CA PRO A 19 -15.70 0.78 1.46
C PRO A 19 -16.69 -0.36 1.15
N GLY A 20 -16.25 -1.42 0.47
CA GLY A 20 -17.14 -2.41 -0.16
C GLY A 20 -17.95 -3.31 0.77
N GLY A 21 -17.56 -3.45 2.04
CA GLY A 21 -18.24 -4.26 3.05
C GLY A 21 -18.67 -3.46 4.28
N TYR A 22 -19.11 -2.21 4.06
CA TYR A 22 -19.40 -1.26 5.14
C TYR A 22 -20.27 -1.84 6.27
N ASP A 23 -19.78 -1.74 7.50
CA ASP A 23 -20.47 -2.14 8.72
C ASP A 23 -20.16 -1.12 9.82
N SER A 24 -21.14 -0.28 10.19
CA SER A 24 -20.93 0.80 11.15
C SER A 24 -20.59 0.32 12.56
N SER A 25 -20.81 -0.96 12.89
CA SER A 25 -20.50 -1.52 14.21
C SER A 25 -19.04 -1.98 14.35
N LYS A 26 -18.28 -1.97 13.26
CA LYS A 26 -16.93 -2.54 13.17
C LYS A 26 -15.91 -1.50 12.74
N LEU A 27 -14.63 -1.84 12.88
CA LEU A 27 -13.53 -1.03 12.39
C LEU A 27 -13.33 -1.26 10.89
N GLY A 28 -13.48 -0.20 10.11
CA GLY A 28 -13.27 -0.23 8.66
C GLY A 28 -11.80 -0.11 8.31
N LEU A 29 -11.28 -1.13 7.63
CA LEU A 29 -9.92 -1.13 7.07
C LEU A 29 -10.01 -0.94 5.56
N GLY A 30 -9.57 0.22 5.07
CA GLY A 30 -9.37 0.45 3.64
C GLY A 30 -8.21 -0.39 3.08
N PRO A 31 -7.97 -0.35 1.75
CA PRO A 31 -6.81 -1.00 1.17
C PRO A 31 -5.51 -0.55 1.85
N LEU A 32 -4.55 -1.45 1.99
CA LEU A 32 -3.24 -1.21 2.63
C LEU A 32 -3.29 -0.78 4.11
N MET A 33 -4.46 -0.82 4.75
CA MET A 33 -4.63 -0.60 6.17
C MET A 33 -4.65 -1.92 6.92
N ILE A 34 -4.05 -1.93 8.11
CA ILE A 34 -4.02 -3.09 8.98
C ILE A 34 -4.49 -2.73 10.38
N GLN A 35 -4.95 -3.76 11.07
CA GLN A 35 -5.06 -3.80 12.51
C GLN A 35 -4.04 -4.84 12.99
N SER A 36 -3.08 -4.39 13.78
CA SER A 36 -2.09 -5.26 14.42
C SER A 36 -2.53 -5.50 15.85
N ASN A 37 -2.59 -6.77 16.26
CA ASN A 37 -3.02 -7.19 17.61
C ASN A 37 -1.81 -7.61 18.46
N GLY A 38 -0.65 -6.97 18.26
CA GLY A 38 0.55 -7.20 19.08
C GLY A 38 0.40 -6.68 20.52
N GLY A 39 1.47 -6.76 21.30
CA GLY A 39 1.53 -6.19 22.65
C GLY A 39 2.03 -4.75 22.64
N GLY A 40 1.49 -3.88 23.51
CA GLY A 40 1.97 -2.50 23.66
C GLY A 40 1.86 -1.69 22.36
N GLU A 41 2.98 -1.13 21.91
CA GLU A 41 3.11 -0.34 20.67
C GLU A 41 2.89 -1.13 19.37
N ASP A 42 2.88 -2.46 19.43
CA ASP A 42 2.53 -3.31 18.30
C ASP A 42 1.02 -3.57 18.19
N SER A 43 0.22 -3.02 19.12
CA SER A 43 -1.25 -3.03 19.06
C SER A 43 -1.78 -1.73 18.45
N PHE A 44 -1.98 -1.69 17.14
CA PHE A 44 -2.32 -0.44 16.45
C PHE A 44 -3.18 -0.63 15.20
N VAL A 45 -3.73 0.47 14.70
CA VAL A 45 -4.31 0.56 13.36
C VAL A 45 -3.62 1.65 12.53
N GLY A 46 -3.49 1.40 11.24
CA GLY A 46 -2.85 2.33 10.31
C GLY A 46 -2.41 1.63 9.03
N PRO A 47 -1.66 2.34 8.16
CA PRO A 47 -1.09 1.76 6.97
C PRO A 47 -0.12 0.62 7.30
N LEU A 48 0.11 -0.27 6.34
CA LEU A 48 1.19 -1.25 6.39
C LEU A 48 2.53 -0.58 6.78
N PRO A 49 3.25 -1.10 7.79
CA PRO A 49 4.60 -0.64 8.11
C PRO A 49 5.57 -0.81 6.92
N VAL A 50 6.71 -0.13 7.00
CA VAL A 50 7.81 -0.31 6.05
C VAL A 50 8.27 -1.77 6.09
N GLY A 51 8.04 -2.50 5.00
CA GLY A 51 8.54 -3.86 4.84
C GLY A 51 10.04 -3.83 4.54
N LEU A 52 10.78 -4.82 5.05
CA LEU A 52 12.23 -4.93 4.86
C LEU A 52 12.65 -6.35 4.49
N ALA A 53 13.43 -6.47 3.43
CA ALA A 53 14.15 -7.67 3.04
C ALA A 53 15.63 -7.35 2.85
N ARG A 54 16.48 -8.37 3.08
CA ARG A 54 17.94 -8.25 3.08
C ARG A 54 18.52 -9.30 2.14
N PRO A 55 18.56 -9.06 0.82
CA PRO A 55 19.02 -10.06 -0.17
C PRO A 55 20.45 -10.57 0.08
N PHE A 56 21.33 -9.71 0.59
CA PHE A 56 22.72 -10.08 0.89
C PHE A 56 22.88 -10.95 2.15
N GLU A 57 21.85 -11.06 2.99
CA GLU A 57 21.90 -11.78 4.27
C GLU A 57 21.05 -13.06 4.25
N GLN A 58 20.65 -13.52 3.06
CA GLN A 58 19.97 -14.81 2.89
C GLN A 58 20.95 -15.98 2.93
N SER A 59 20.41 -17.21 2.90
CA SER A 59 21.19 -18.46 2.82
C SER A 59 22.25 -18.44 1.72
N THR A 60 21.99 -17.75 0.61
CA THR A 60 22.97 -17.37 -0.40
C THR A 60 22.96 -15.85 -0.55
N ALA A 61 24.11 -15.21 -0.32
CA ALA A 61 24.24 -13.77 -0.49
C ALA A 61 24.16 -13.38 -1.98
N ILE A 62 23.05 -12.75 -2.37
CA ILE A 62 22.81 -12.27 -3.74
C ILE A 62 22.36 -10.82 -3.65
N PRO A 63 23.17 -9.84 -4.08
CA PRO A 63 22.70 -8.46 -4.12
C PRO A 63 21.61 -8.34 -5.20
N GLY A 64 20.41 -7.94 -4.81
CA GLY A 64 19.23 -7.84 -5.70
C GLY A 64 18.87 -6.40 -6.03
N ILE A 65 18.64 -6.11 -7.31
CA ILE A 65 18.19 -4.79 -7.83
C ILE A 65 17.06 -4.96 -8.84
N TYR A 66 16.53 -3.86 -9.38
CA TYR A 66 15.51 -3.85 -10.44
C TYR A 66 14.28 -4.68 -10.05
N PRO A 67 13.58 -4.28 -8.97
CA PRO A 67 12.41 -5.01 -8.55
C PRO A 67 11.39 -5.09 -9.68
N TRP A 68 10.72 -6.23 -9.76
CA TRP A 68 9.47 -6.39 -10.48
C TRP A 68 8.54 -7.14 -9.54
N ALA A 69 7.36 -6.58 -9.30
CA ALA A 69 6.39 -7.19 -8.41
C ALA A 69 5.04 -7.38 -9.10
N MET A 70 4.33 -8.42 -8.69
CA MET A 70 2.94 -8.63 -9.05
C MET A 70 2.16 -9.01 -7.82
N GLN A 71 0.89 -8.63 -7.79
CA GLN A 71 -0.06 -9.12 -6.80
C GLN A 71 -0.62 -10.46 -7.28
N TRP A 72 -0.16 -11.57 -6.68
CA TRP A 72 -0.61 -12.92 -7.06
C TRP A 72 -1.96 -13.27 -6.42
N SER A 73 -2.20 -12.81 -5.20
CA SER A 73 -3.48 -12.93 -4.48
C SER A 73 -3.82 -11.63 -3.76
N SER A 74 -5.00 -11.55 -3.12
CA SER A 74 -5.40 -10.37 -2.33
C SER A 74 -4.40 -10.01 -1.22
N ASN A 75 -3.63 -10.98 -0.72
CA ASN A 75 -2.71 -10.82 0.41
C ASN A 75 -1.24 -11.11 0.09
N THR A 76 -0.90 -11.59 -1.11
CA THR A 76 0.47 -12.01 -1.43
C THR A 76 0.96 -11.40 -2.74
N ASP A 77 2.11 -10.73 -2.67
CA ASP A 77 2.86 -10.29 -3.83
C ASP A 77 4.06 -11.19 -4.06
N TRP A 78 4.39 -11.42 -5.34
CA TRP A 78 5.68 -11.99 -5.73
C TRP A 78 6.59 -10.87 -6.17
N VAL A 79 7.79 -10.82 -5.60
CA VAL A 79 8.77 -9.73 -5.82
C VAL A 79 10.07 -10.34 -6.31
N PHE A 80 10.42 -10.03 -7.54
CA PHE A 80 11.61 -10.54 -8.23
C PHE A 80 12.70 -9.48 -8.26
N LEU A 81 13.96 -9.90 -8.13
CA LEU A 81 15.13 -9.01 -8.22
C LEU A 81 16.17 -9.61 -9.18
N ALA A 82 16.84 -8.74 -9.93
CA ALA A 82 18.00 -9.07 -10.74
C ALA A 82 19.27 -9.06 -9.89
N ASP A 83 20.19 -9.97 -10.19
CA ASP A 83 21.53 -10.01 -9.59
C ASP A 83 22.34 -8.74 -9.94
N ASN A 84 22.91 -8.10 -8.92
CA ASN A 84 23.81 -6.94 -9.01
C ASN A 84 25.29 -7.28 -8.71
N ALA A 85 25.65 -8.55 -8.55
CA ALA A 85 27.03 -8.94 -8.30
C ALA A 85 27.92 -8.62 -9.52
N THR A 86 29.25 -8.70 -9.34
CA THR A 86 30.23 -8.55 -10.43
C THR A 86 29.83 -9.35 -11.67
N ALA A 87 30.01 -8.76 -12.86
CA ALA A 87 29.65 -9.38 -14.13
C ALA A 87 30.18 -10.82 -14.24
N ALA A 88 29.36 -11.74 -14.75
CA ALA A 88 29.68 -13.16 -14.80
C ALA A 88 29.02 -13.85 -16.02
N ALA A 89 29.49 -15.04 -16.39
CA ALA A 89 28.94 -15.81 -17.52
C ALA A 89 27.48 -16.25 -17.31
N THR A 90 27.07 -16.36 -16.05
CA THR A 90 25.68 -16.61 -15.62
C THR A 90 25.21 -15.49 -14.71
N ARG A 91 23.91 -15.24 -14.67
CA ARG A 91 23.29 -14.27 -13.74
C ARG A 91 22.18 -14.92 -12.95
N ARG A 92 21.76 -14.30 -11.86
CA ARG A 92 20.69 -14.84 -10.99
C ARG A 92 19.45 -13.96 -11.02
N ILE A 93 18.29 -14.57 -10.78
CA ILE A 93 17.04 -13.88 -10.47
C ILE A 93 16.55 -14.42 -9.15
N VAL A 94 16.25 -13.51 -8.24
CA VAL A 94 15.80 -13.76 -6.87
C VAL A 94 14.28 -13.63 -6.79
N LEU A 95 13.64 -14.40 -5.91
CA LEU A 95 12.23 -14.28 -5.58
C LEU A 95 12.00 -14.15 -4.06
N TYR A 96 11.18 -13.17 -3.70
CA TYR A 96 10.53 -13.04 -2.41
C TYR A 96 9.02 -13.08 -2.57
N THR A 97 8.32 -13.52 -1.52
CA THR A 97 6.90 -13.19 -1.33
C THR A 97 6.79 -12.02 -0.35
N TYR A 98 5.85 -11.10 -0.58
CA TYR A 98 5.49 -10.05 0.37
C TYR A 98 4.04 -10.22 0.81
N ASN A 99 3.80 -10.27 2.12
CA ASN A 99 2.47 -10.44 2.70
C ASN A 99 1.84 -9.06 2.98
N ARG A 100 0.77 -8.72 2.27
CA ARG A 100 0.03 -7.45 2.38
C ARG A 100 -0.84 -7.33 3.63
N THR A 101 -0.87 -8.35 4.49
CA THR A 101 -1.56 -8.31 5.79
C THR A 101 -0.57 -8.08 6.92
N THR A 102 0.63 -8.67 6.85
CA THR A 102 1.65 -8.56 7.92
C THR A 102 2.77 -7.58 7.58
N GLY A 103 2.89 -7.15 6.33
CA GLY A 103 3.99 -6.29 5.87
C GLY A 103 5.34 -7.00 5.78
N ALA A 104 5.36 -8.35 5.80
CA ALA A 104 6.59 -9.13 5.87
C ALA A 104 7.02 -9.71 4.52
N PHE A 105 8.33 -9.69 4.25
CA PHE A 105 8.94 -10.44 3.17
C PHE A 105 9.33 -11.86 3.62
N ALA A 106 9.22 -12.84 2.72
CA ALA A 106 9.78 -14.17 2.90
C ALA A 106 10.58 -14.58 1.66
N TRP A 107 11.81 -15.04 1.89
CA TRP A 107 12.71 -15.52 0.84
C TRP A 107 12.23 -16.85 0.27
N GLN A 108 12.06 -16.92 -1.05
CA GLN A 108 11.69 -18.16 -1.75
C GLN A 108 12.89 -18.81 -2.44
N GLY A 109 13.91 -18.02 -2.78
CA GLY A 109 15.11 -18.52 -3.43
C GLY A 109 15.50 -17.76 -4.67
N PHE A 110 16.23 -18.45 -5.55
CA PHE A 110 16.72 -17.89 -6.79
C PHE A 110 16.86 -18.96 -7.86
N ILE A 111 17.04 -18.48 -9.09
CA ILE A 111 17.48 -19.29 -10.24
C ILE A 111 18.81 -18.76 -10.75
N THR A 112 19.61 -19.62 -11.36
CA THR A 112 20.81 -19.23 -12.12
C THR A 112 20.49 -19.34 -13.60
N VAL A 113 20.78 -18.30 -14.38
CA VAL A 113 20.44 -18.17 -15.79
C VAL A 113 21.72 -18.22 -16.61
N GLY A 114 21.84 -19.21 -17.49
CA GLY A 114 22.83 -19.25 -18.56
C GLY A 114 22.31 -18.52 -19.82
N PHE A 115 23.20 -17.89 -20.57
CA PHE A 115 22.87 -17.12 -21.77
C PHE A 115 23.38 -17.80 -23.04
N PRO A 116 22.57 -17.88 -24.12
CA PRO A 116 23.10 -18.15 -25.45
C PRO A 116 24.14 -17.09 -25.86
N PHE A 117 25.14 -17.49 -26.65
CA PHE A 117 26.20 -16.60 -27.15
C PHE A 117 26.71 -17.04 -28.51
N ALA A 118 27.31 -16.12 -29.26
CA ALA A 118 28.04 -16.41 -30.48
C ALA A 118 29.55 -16.24 -30.24
N GLY A 119 30.35 -17.22 -30.67
CA GLY A 119 31.80 -17.20 -30.51
C GLY A 119 32.23 -17.37 -29.05
N THR A 120 32.96 -16.40 -28.50
CA THR A 120 33.50 -16.46 -27.14
C THR A 120 32.46 -16.07 -26.10
N GLN A 121 32.27 -16.91 -25.08
CA GLN A 121 31.44 -16.58 -23.94
C GLN A 121 32.05 -15.41 -23.17
N GLY A 122 31.23 -14.40 -22.85
CA GLY A 122 31.65 -13.23 -22.09
C GLY A 122 31.01 -13.14 -20.71
N THR A 123 31.24 -12.03 -20.04
CA THR A 123 30.58 -11.69 -18.77
C THR A 123 29.37 -10.79 -19.03
N TYR A 124 28.26 -11.08 -18.36
CA TYR A 124 27.01 -10.35 -18.49
C TYR A 124 26.77 -9.45 -17.27
N THR A 125 26.23 -8.27 -17.53
CA THR A 125 25.67 -7.37 -16.51
C THR A 125 24.21 -7.12 -16.86
N ILE A 126 23.30 -7.35 -15.91
CA ILE A 126 21.88 -7.04 -16.10
C ILE A 126 21.71 -5.52 -16.02
N THR A 127 21.02 -4.92 -16.99
CA THR A 127 20.66 -3.48 -16.99
C THR A 127 19.15 -3.25 -17.02
N GLY A 128 18.36 -4.31 -17.14
CA GLY A 128 16.91 -4.25 -16.98
C GLY A 128 16.30 -5.62 -16.73
N LEU A 129 15.26 -5.63 -15.90
CA LEU A 129 14.46 -6.82 -15.60
C LEU A 129 12.96 -6.48 -15.72
N ARG A 130 12.23 -7.36 -16.40
CA ARG A 130 10.78 -7.48 -16.32
C ARG A 130 10.44 -8.95 -16.14
N MET A 131 9.31 -9.24 -15.50
CA MET A 131 8.73 -10.58 -15.55
C MET A 131 7.38 -10.52 -16.27
N THR A 132 6.88 -11.67 -16.69
CA THR A 132 5.46 -11.87 -16.99
C THR A 132 4.92 -13.03 -16.20
N TYR A 133 3.65 -12.94 -15.86
CA TYR A 133 2.87 -14.00 -15.24
C TYR A 133 1.62 -14.21 -16.06
N ASP A 134 1.40 -15.45 -16.47
CA ASP A 134 0.36 -15.80 -17.40
C ASP A 134 -0.39 -17.04 -16.91
N THR A 135 -1.72 -16.99 -16.99
CA THR A 135 -2.59 -18.11 -16.68
C THR A 135 -3.28 -18.65 -17.94
N TYR A 136 -3.56 -19.94 -17.96
CA TYR A 136 -4.36 -20.59 -19.01
C TYR A 136 -5.25 -21.70 -18.45
N SER A 137 -6.54 -21.65 -18.73
CA SER A 137 -7.55 -22.55 -18.16
C SER A 137 -8.65 -22.96 -19.15
N THR A 138 -8.47 -22.69 -20.45
CA THR A 138 -9.46 -23.04 -21.48
C THR A 138 -9.53 -24.55 -21.70
N GLY A 139 -10.75 -25.11 -21.73
CA GLY A 139 -10.98 -26.55 -21.94
C GLY A 139 -10.99 -27.34 -20.64
N THR A 140 -10.85 -28.66 -20.74
CA THR A 140 -10.79 -29.60 -19.60
C THR A 140 -9.70 -30.63 -19.81
N VAL A 141 -9.36 -31.38 -18.76
CA VAL A 141 -8.32 -32.41 -18.81
C VAL A 141 -8.77 -33.76 -18.26
N ALA A 142 -8.03 -34.80 -18.64
CA ALA A 142 -7.94 -36.09 -17.98
C ALA A 142 -6.45 -36.38 -17.71
N VAL A 143 -6.13 -37.14 -16.66
CA VAL A 143 -4.74 -37.50 -16.34
C VAL A 143 -4.61 -38.99 -16.11
N SER A 144 -3.53 -39.57 -16.65
CA SER A 144 -3.10 -40.94 -16.39
C SER A 144 -1.60 -40.96 -16.13
N GLY A 145 -1.22 -41.09 -14.87
CA GLY A 145 0.19 -41.07 -14.46
C GLY A 145 0.79 -39.68 -14.62
N THR A 146 1.70 -39.53 -15.59
CA THR A 146 2.34 -38.25 -15.95
C THR A 146 1.75 -37.63 -17.21
N THR A 147 0.87 -38.32 -17.92
CA THR A 147 0.28 -37.81 -19.16
C THR A 147 -1.02 -37.08 -18.87
N VAL A 148 -1.09 -35.82 -19.28
CA VAL A 148 -2.29 -34.97 -19.23
C VAL A 148 -2.84 -34.86 -20.65
N THR A 149 -4.09 -35.28 -20.84
CA THR A 149 -4.80 -35.16 -22.11
C THR A 149 -5.85 -34.07 -22.00
N GLY A 150 -5.76 -33.06 -22.86
CA GLY A 150 -6.68 -31.93 -22.93
C GLY A 150 -7.82 -32.15 -23.93
N SER A 151 -9.00 -31.64 -23.59
CA SER A 151 -10.18 -31.55 -24.45
C SER A 151 -10.60 -30.08 -24.57
N GLY A 152 -10.68 -29.57 -25.81
CA GLY A 152 -10.92 -28.15 -26.07
C GLY A 152 -9.75 -27.24 -25.67
N THR A 153 -8.55 -27.81 -25.51
CA THR A 153 -7.31 -27.08 -25.17
C THR A 153 -6.51 -26.75 -26.44
N ASP A 154 -5.60 -25.79 -26.35
CA ASP A 154 -4.68 -25.45 -27.45
C ASP A 154 -3.29 -25.03 -26.95
N TRP A 155 -2.68 -25.81 -26.06
CA TRP A 155 -1.51 -25.36 -25.28
C TRP A 155 -0.31 -24.91 -26.13
N ALA A 156 -0.07 -25.56 -27.28
CA ALA A 156 1.02 -25.23 -28.19
C ALA A 156 0.87 -23.83 -28.83
N ASN A 157 -0.31 -23.50 -29.34
CA ASN A 157 -0.55 -22.19 -29.99
C ASN A 157 -0.68 -21.07 -28.96
N GLN A 158 -1.05 -21.40 -27.73
CA GLN A 158 -1.06 -20.47 -26.59
C GLN A 158 0.35 -20.25 -26.00
N ARG A 159 1.37 -20.83 -26.65
CA ARG A 159 2.79 -20.64 -26.32
C ARG A 159 3.12 -21.03 -24.89
N ILE A 160 2.44 -22.04 -24.34
CA ILE A 160 2.80 -22.57 -23.02
C ILE A 160 4.13 -23.30 -23.16
N ALA A 161 5.10 -22.95 -22.32
CA ALA A 161 6.40 -23.62 -22.31
C ALA A 161 6.42 -24.81 -21.35
N GLY A 162 7.21 -25.82 -21.69
CA GLY A 162 7.65 -26.82 -20.72
C GLY A 162 8.27 -26.13 -19.49
N GLY A 163 8.00 -26.63 -18.30
CA GLY A 163 8.41 -26.04 -17.02
C GLY A 163 7.37 -25.11 -16.38
N ALA A 164 6.30 -24.72 -17.09
CA ALA A 164 5.13 -24.13 -16.44
C ALA A 164 4.51 -25.14 -15.43
N ARG A 165 3.63 -24.68 -14.54
CA ARG A 165 2.94 -25.57 -13.57
C ARG A 165 1.45 -25.65 -13.86
N ILE A 166 0.84 -26.80 -13.59
CA ILE A 166 -0.59 -27.07 -13.77
C ILE A 166 -1.22 -27.54 -12.46
N GLY A 167 -2.41 -27.00 -12.17
CA GLY A 167 -3.29 -27.40 -11.07
C GLY A 167 -4.60 -27.96 -11.61
N PHE A 168 -5.20 -28.90 -10.87
CA PHE A 168 -6.45 -29.57 -11.26
C PHE A 168 -7.57 -29.27 -10.26
N GLY A 169 -8.82 -29.28 -10.74
CA GLY A 169 -10.03 -29.09 -9.93
C GLY A 169 -10.57 -27.66 -9.86
N SER A 170 -9.84 -26.67 -10.39
CA SER A 170 -10.27 -25.27 -10.45
C SER A 170 -9.61 -24.54 -11.61
N THR A 171 -10.24 -23.46 -12.08
CA THR A 171 -9.65 -22.48 -13.01
C THR A 171 -9.03 -21.28 -12.28
N ASP A 172 -9.27 -21.14 -10.98
CA ASP A 172 -8.71 -20.11 -10.11
C ASP A 172 -7.42 -20.65 -9.45
N PRO A 173 -6.24 -20.08 -9.74
CA PRO A 173 -4.98 -20.52 -9.15
C PRO A 173 -4.94 -20.45 -7.61
N THR A 174 -5.71 -19.55 -6.99
CA THR A 174 -5.75 -19.40 -5.52
C THR A 174 -6.46 -20.56 -4.82
N GLN A 175 -7.24 -21.35 -5.57
CA GLN A 175 -7.94 -22.53 -5.07
C GLN A 175 -7.14 -23.84 -5.30
N ILE A 176 -5.99 -23.78 -5.97
CA ILE A 176 -5.16 -24.96 -6.24
C ILE A 176 -4.29 -25.29 -5.03
N THR A 177 -4.49 -26.48 -4.47
CA THR A 177 -3.73 -26.99 -3.32
C THR A 177 -2.50 -27.81 -3.71
N THR A 178 -2.49 -28.40 -4.90
CA THR A 178 -1.36 -29.20 -5.42
C THR A 178 -1.05 -28.79 -6.84
N TRP A 179 0.22 -28.43 -7.07
CA TRP A 179 0.74 -28.04 -8.37
C TRP A 179 1.68 -29.12 -8.92
N TYR A 180 1.55 -29.42 -10.20
CA TYR A 180 2.43 -30.33 -10.94
C TYR A 180 3.24 -29.56 -11.96
N GLU A 181 4.54 -29.83 -12.04
CA GLU A 181 5.38 -29.21 -13.06
C GLU A 181 5.20 -29.93 -14.40
N ILE A 182 4.99 -29.17 -15.47
CA ILE A 182 5.07 -29.65 -16.84
C ILE A 182 6.55 -29.91 -17.13
N SER A 183 6.88 -31.09 -17.63
CA SER A 183 8.26 -31.51 -17.87
C SER A 183 9.06 -30.43 -18.61
N PRO A 184 10.18 -29.94 -18.03
CA PRO A 184 10.85 -28.73 -18.49
C PRO A 184 11.51 -28.85 -19.85
N SER A 185 11.86 -30.07 -20.26
CA SER A 185 12.52 -30.38 -21.53
C SER A 185 11.56 -30.77 -22.66
N THR A 186 10.26 -30.81 -22.40
CA THR A 186 9.25 -31.23 -23.38
C THR A 186 8.39 -30.06 -23.82
N THR A 187 8.21 -29.89 -25.13
CA THR A 187 7.28 -28.90 -25.68
C THR A 187 5.84 -29.42 -25.60
N PRO A 188 4.90 -28.68 -24.97
CA PRO A 188 3.49 -29.03 -24.99
C PRO A 188 2.93 -29.09 -26.42
N THR A 189 2.05 -30.06 -26.67
CA THR A 189 1.23 -30.09 -27.90
C THR A 189 -0.11 -29.40 -27.64
N ALA A 190 -0.98 -29.26 -28.64
CA ALA A 190 -2.31 -28.64 -28.44
C ALA A 190 -3.14 -29.34 -27.35
N THR A 191 -3.02 -30.68 -27.25
CA THR A 191 -3.90 -31.53 -26.42
C THR A 191 -3.15 -32.53 -25.53
N SER A 192 -1.82 -32.50 -25.49
CA SER A 192 -1.02 -33.40 -24.64
C SER A 192 0.14 -32.68 -23.97
N ILE A 193 0.28 -32.91 -22.66
CA ILE A 193 1.33 -32.43 -21.76
C ILE A 193 1.89 -33.63 -20.98
N THR A 194 3.19 -33.60 -20.69
CA THR A 194 3.85 -34.56 -19.79
C THR A 194 4.27 -33.85 -18.50
N LEU A 195 3.99 -34.45 -17.35
CA LEU A 195 4.37 -33.95 -16.03
C LEU A 195 5.72 -34.51 -15.57
N SER A 196 6.46 -33.73 -14.79
CA SER A 196 7.70 -34.18 -14.12
C SER A 196 7.43 -35.23 -13.03
N THR A 197 6.24 -35.23 -12.44
CA THR A 197 5.83 -36.15 -11.37
C THR A 197 4.45 -36.76 -11.66
N ASN A 198 4.20 -37.94 -11.09
CA ASN A 198 2.95 -38.66 -11.27
C ASN A 198 1.81 -37.98 -10.51
N ALA A 199 0.72 -37.65 -11.19
CA ALA A 199 -0.49 -37.03 -10.64
C ALA A 199 -1.65 -38.01 -10.41
N GLY A 200 -1.39 -39.31 -10.58
CA GLY A 200 -2.38 -40.38 -10.46
C GLY A 200 -3.36 -40.42 -11.63
N THR A 201 -4.61 -40.73 -11.33
CA THR A 201 -5.71 -40.71 -12.30
C THR A 201 -6.65 -39.57 -11.95
N ILE A 202 -6.88 -38.68 -12.91
CA ILE A 202 -7.86 -37.59 -12.79
C ILE A 202 -8.89 -37.78 -13.90
N SER A 203 -10.16 -37.77 -13.51
CA SER A 203 -11.29 -38.01 -14.42
C SER A 203 -11.31 -37.02 -15.58
N SER A 204 -11.79 -37.47 -16.74
CA SER A 204 -12.07 -36.60 -17.87
C SER A 204 -13.07 -35.51 -17.53
N GLY A 205 -12.92 -34.33 -18.14
CA GLY A 205 -13.80 -33.19 -17.90
C GLY A 205 -13.40 -32.35 -16.68
N THR A 206 -12.25 -32.63 -16.07
CA THR A 206 -11.78 -31.88 -14.90
C THR A 206 -11.28 -30.50 -15.31
N SER A 207 -11.71 -29.45 -14.60
CA SER A 207 -11.18 -28.10 -14.75
C SER A 207 -9.72 -28.03 -14.32
N TYR A 208 -8.96 -27.11 -14.91
CA TYR A 208 -7.56 -26.94 -14.60
C TYR A 208 -7.14 -25.48 -14.77
N VAL A 209 -5.95 -25.16 -14.27
CA VAL A 209 -5.28 -23.91 -14.57
C VAL A 209 -3.78 -24.14 -14.67
N ILE A 210 -3.15 -23.54 -15.69
CA ILE A 210 -1.71 -23.47 -15.87
C ILE A 210 -1.23 -22.08 -15.44
N GLU A 211 -0.11 -22.01 -14.74
CA GLU A 211 0.64 -20.78 -14.50
C GLU A 211 2.03 -20.87 -15.13
N GLU A 212 2.42 -19.80 -15.83
CA GLU A 212 3.76 -19.62 -16.39
C GLU A 212 4.35 -18.29 -15.94
N LEU A 213 5.59 -18.32 -15.47
CA LEU A 213 6.44 -17.15 -15.31
C LEU A 213 7.45 -17.08 -16.46
N ARG A 214 7.72 -15.87 -16.92
CA ARG A 214 8.86 -15.58 -17.82
C ARG A 214 9.69 -14.45 -17.28
N ALA A 215 11.00 -14.56 -17.41
CA ALA A 215 11.90 -13.45 -17.13
C ALA A 215 12.37 -12.82 -18.44
N ILE A 216 12.35 -11.49 -18.52
CA ILE A 216 12.87 -10.72 -19.63
C ILE A 216 14.04 -9.92 -19.10
N ILE A 217 15.22 -10.27 -19.58
CA ILE A 217 16.49 -9.78 -19.06
C ILE A 217 17.20 -9.00 -20.15
N LEU A 218 17.46 -7.74 -19.88
CA LEU A 218 18.33 -6.91 -20.70
C LEU A 218 19.73 -6.97 -20.12
N VAL A 219 20.71 -7.30 -20.96
CA VAL A 219 22.10 -7.45 -20.53
C VAL A 219 23.06 -6.71 -21.44
N LYS A 220 24.16 -6.25 -20.84
CA LYS A 220 25.38 -5.88 -21.54
C LYS A 220 26.40 -6.98 -21.42
N ASN A 221 27.17 -7.23 -22.47
CA ASN A 221 28.27 -8.18 -22.45
C ASN A 221 29.61 -7.44 -22.45
N GLY A 222 30.44 -7.72 -21.44
CA GLY A 222 31.72 -7.03 -21.23
C GLY A 222 32.87 -7.51 -22.13
N THR A 223 32.73 -8.67 -22.78
CA THR A 223 33.79 -9.25 -23.62
C THR A 223 33.52 -9.02 -25.11
N THR A 224 32.26 -9.19 -25.53
CA THR A 224 31.82 -9.03 -26.92
C THR A 224 30.46 -8.35 -26.90
N ALA A 225 30.44 -7.04 -27.15
CA ALA A 225 29.22 -6.22 -27.02
C ALA A 225 28.03 -6.79 -27.82
N THR A 226 28.30 -7.40 -28.98
CA THR A 226 27.30 -8.02 -29.86
C THR A 226 26.69 -9.33 -29.30
N ASN A 227 27.17 -9.82 -28.15
CA ASN A 227 26.55 -10.88 -27.35
C ASN A 227 25.61 -10.32 -26.25
N GLY A 228 25.40 -9.00 -26.21
CA GLY A 228 24.40 -8.35 -25.35
C GLY A 228 23.01 -8.27 -25.98
N GLY A 229 22.13 -7.51 -25.34
CA GLY A 229 20.77 -7.28 -25.81
C GLY A 229 19.72 -7.98 -24.94
N LEU A 230 18.63 -8.42 -25.58
CA LEU A 230 17.43 -8.90 -24.90
C LEU A 230 17.36 -10.43 -24.85
N PHE A 231 17.10 -10.97 -23.68
CA PHE A 231 16.93 -12.40 -23.45
C PHE A 231 15.60 -12.69 -22.77
N ILE A 232 15.00 -13.84 -23.10
CA ILE A 232 13.74 -14.31 -22.52
C ILE A 232 14.00 -15.67 -21.88
N VAL A 233 13.70 -15.81 -20.60
CA VAL A 233 13.67 -17.10 -19.92
C VAL A 233 12.22 -17.57 -19.90
N LYS A 234 11.92 -18.69 -20.58
CA LYS A 234 10.57 -19.27 -20.62
C LYS A 234 10.42 -20.43 -19.63
N GLY A 235 9.18 -20.82 -19.32
CA GLY A 235 8.90 -22.03 -18.57
C GLY A 235 9.31 -21.98 -17.10
N LEU A 236 9.32 -20.80 -16.49
CA LEU A 236 9.52 -20.67 -15.04
C LEU A 236 8.19 -20.88 -14.32
N ASN A 237 8.26 -21.33 -13.09
CA ASN A 237 7.13 -21.35 -12.16
C ASN A 237 7.61 -20.96 -10.75
N PHE A 238 6.70 -20.70 -9.82
CA PHE A 238 7.04 -20.29 -8.46
C PHE A 238 8.05 -21.26 -7.79
N SER A 239 7.80 -22.56 -7.91
CA SER A 239 8.64 -23.62 -7.35
C SER A 239 10.00 -23.78 -8.04
N THR A 240 10.25 -23.09 -9.16
CA THR A 240 11.57 -23.11 -9.81
C THR A 240 12.61 -22.37 -8.97
N PHE A 241 12.17 -21.37 -8.19
CA PHE A 241 13.01 -20.62 -7.27
C PHE A 241 13.18 -21.42 -5.99
N GLN A 242 14.44 -21.71 -5.62
CA GLN A 242 14.76 -22.53 -4.45
C GLN A 242 15.85 -21.86 -3.59
N PRO A 243 15.82 -22.01 -2.25
CA PRO A 243 16.78 -21.32 -1.36
C PRO A 243 18.23 -21.77 -1.47
N ILE A 244 18.49 -22.89 -2.14
CA ILE A 244 19.82 -23.48 -2.37
C ILE A 244 19.96 -23.77 -3.87
N VAL A 245 21.17 -23.63 -4.41
CA VAL A 245 21.46 -23.74 -5.85
C VAL A 245 21.14 -25.14 -6.39
N THR A 246 19.92 -25.35 -6.89
CA THR A 246 19.57 -26.55 -7.67
C THR A 246 19.00 -26.22 -9.04
N SER A 247 18.56 -24.98 -9.26
CA SER A 247 17.80 -24.57 -10.46
C SER A 247 18.63 -23.71 -11.42
N THR A 248 19.52 -24.35 -12.18
CA THR A 248 20.21 -23.70 -13.31
C THR A 248 19.35 -23.81 -14.57
N ILE A 249 18.98 -22.68 -15.14
CA ILE A 249 18.29 -22.57 -16.42
C ILE A 249 19.31 -22.53 -17.54
N ALA A 250 19.30 -23.55 -18.39
CA ALA A 250 20.22 -23.68 -19.50
C ALA A 250 19.91 -22.66 -20.62
N ALA A 251 20.95 -22.32 -21.39
CA ALA A 251 20.78 -21.64 -22.66
C ALA A 251 20.04 -22.55 -23.65
N ALA A 252 19.09 -21.98 -24.39
CA ALA A 252 18.38 -22.71 -25.44
C ALA A 252 19.34 -23.09 -26.58
N THR A 253 18.93 -24.08 -27.38
CA THR A 253 19.66 -24.53 -28.57
C THR A 253 18.79 -24.39 -29.82
N THR A 254 17.93 -25.36 -30.10
CA THR A 254 17.12 -25.39 -31.33
C THR A 254 15.61 -25.53 -31.08
N THR A 255 15.21 -25.84 -29.85
CA THR A 255 13.82 -26.12 -29.49
C THR A 255 13.21 -24.94 -28.72
N ASP A 256 12.06 -24.43 -29.19
CA ASP A 256 11.29 -23.39 -28.52
C ASP A 256 10.28 -23.98 -27.50
N ASN A 257 9.72 -23.12 -26.65
CA ASN A 257 8.66 -23.44 -25.66
C ASN A 257 9.03 -24.60 -24.72
N ILE A 258 10.28 -24.60 -24.29
CA ILE A 258 10.82 -25.39 -23.17
C ILE A 258 11.38 -24.44 -22.12
N ARG A 259 11.72 -24.94 -20.93
CA ARG A 259 12.43 -24.16 -19.91
C ARG A 259 13.87 -23.94 -20.35
N ALA A 260 14.15 -22.76 -20.89
CA ALA A 260 15.48 -22.33 -21.28
C ALA A 260 15.55 -20.81 -21.40
N THR A 261 16.77 -20.29 -21.56
CA THR A 261 17.05 -18.90 -21.91
C THR A 261 17.23 -18.75 -23.41
N PHE A 262 16.44 -17.87 -24.02
CA PHE A 262 16.42 -17.59 -25.45
C PHE A 262 16.98 -16.19 -25.71
N TRP A 263 17.79 -16.04 -26.76
CA TRP A 263 18.31 -14.74 -27.19
C TRP A 263 17.46 -14.20 -28.34
N VAL A 264 16.81 -13.05 -28.14
CA VAL A 264 16.00 -12.41 -29.18
C VAL A 264 16.78 -11.22 -29.75
N LYS A 265 17.24 -11.37 -31.00
CA LYS A 265 18.20 -10.46 -31.65
C LYS A 265 17.53 -9.61 -32.70
N ASP A 266 18.03 -8.38 -32.86
CA ASP A 266 17.59 -7.47 -33.91
C ASP A 266 18.23 -7.77 -35.28
N ALA A 267 19.37 -8.47 -35.29
CA ALA A 267 20.11 -8.82 -36.50
C ALA A 267 21.03 -10.04 -36.27
N SER A 268 21.63 -10.56 -37.35
CA SER A 268 22.61 -11.67 -37.28
C SER A 268 23.80 -11.34 -36.36
N THR A 269 24.27 -10.09 -36.41
CA THR A 269 25.16 -9.47 -35.42
C THR A 269 24.34 -8.44 -34.65
N SER A 270 24.11 -8.65 -33.36
CA SER A 270 23.24 -7.79 -32.55
C SER A 270 23.73 -6.34 -32.57
N THR A 271 22.83 -5.39 -32.84
CA THR A 271 23.12 -3.95 -32.69
C THR A 271 22.51 -3.39 -31.40
N ASN A 272 21.52 -4.09 -30.84
CA ASN A 272 21.05 -3.87 -29.48
C ASN A 272 22.09 -4.46 -28.49
N THR A 273 23.07 -3.65 -28.11
CA THR A 273 24.25 -4.08 -27.35
C THR A 273 24.41 -3.35 -26.03
N ASN A 274 23.82 -2.15 -25.91
CA ASN A 274 24.03 -1.24 -24.78
C ASN A 274 22.70 -0.66 -24.26
N GLY A 275 21.70 -1.52 -24.14
CA GLY A 275 20.40 -1.13 -23.60
C GLY A 275 20.48 -0.56 -22.18
N THR A 276 19.74 0.53 -21.95
CA THR A 276 19.69 1.30 -20.71
C THR A 276 18.46 0.99 -19.84
N GLY A 277 17.45 0.34 -20.43
CA GLY A 277 16.34 -0.29 -19.71
C GLY A 277 15.19 -0.71 -20.62
N LEU A 278 14.04 -1.02 -19.99
CA LEU A 278 12.94 -1.78 -20.61
C LEU A 278 11.58 -1.13 -20.35
N ALA A 279 10.77 -0.98 -21.40
CA ALA A 279 9.37 -0.60 -21.28
C ALA A 279 8.48 -1.69 -21.91
N ILE A 280 7.71 -2.38 -21.08
CA ILE A 280 6.82 -3.48 -21.50
C ILE A 280 5.39 -2.97 -21.66
N GLN A 281 4.73 -3.34 -22.76
CA GLN A 281 3.31 -3.08 -22.96
C GLN A 281 2.47 -4.10 -22.18
N PRO A 282 1.18 -3.86 -21.94
CA PRO A 282 0.27 -4.94 -21.59
C PRO A 282 0.31 -6.07 -22.62
N LYS A 283 0.00 -7.30 -22.19
CA LYS A 283 -0.13 -8.44 -23.11
C LYS A 283 -1.40 -8.27 -23.95
N ASP A 284 -1.25 -8.32 -25.27
CA ASP A 284 -2.40 -8.27 -26.20
C ASP A 284 -3.04 -9.66 -26.35
N SER A 285 -2.20 -10.69 -26.52
CA SER A 285 -2.65 -12.08 -26.67
C SER A 285 -1.53 -13.05 -26.30
N ASN A 286 -1.83 -14.35 -26.32
CA ASN A 286 -0.81 -15.38 -26.11
C ASN A 286 0.19 -15.53 -27.28
N THR A 287 0.02 -14.78 -28.36
CA THR A 287 0.97 -14.69 -29.49
C THR A 287 1.59 -13.30 -29.65
N GLN A 288 1.10 -12.29 -28.91
CA GLN A 288 1.55 -10.91 -29.01
C GLN A 288 1.69 -10.25 -27.63
N HIS A 289 2.91 -9.86 -27.29
CA HIS A 289 3.22 -9.07 -26.10
C HIS A 289 4.49 -8.27 -26.37
N TYR A 290 4.35 -6.96 -26.52
CA TYR A 290 5.47 -6.13 -26.97
C TYR A 290 6.30 -5.57 -25.82
N ILE A 291 7.61 -5.51 -26.05
CA ILE A 291 8.56 -4.80 -25.19
C ILE A 291 9.43 -3.87 -26.04
N TRP A 292 9.85 -2.78 -25.42
CA TRP A 292 10.75 -1.79 -25.98
C TRP A 292 12.04 -1.77 -25.16
N VAL A 293 13.18 -1.89 -25.83
CA VAL A 293 14.51 -1.66 -25.25
C VAL A 293 14.93 -0.24 -25.59
N LEU A 294 15.32 0.52 -24.56
CA LEU A 294 15.90 1.84 -24.71
C LEU A 294 17.41 1.68 -24.87
N GLN A 295 18.01 2.32 -25.87
CA GLN A 295 19.45 2.30 -26.10
C GLN A 295 19.99 3.71 -26.33
N GLY A 296 21.10 4.02 -25.66
CA GLY A 296 21.80 5.30 -25.76
C GLY A 296 21.71 6.16 -24.50
N THR A 297 22.69 7.06 -24.35
CA THR A 297 22.83 7.93 -23.17
C THR A 297 22.80 9.42 -23.52
N THR A 298 23.38 9.82 -24.65
CA THR A 298 23.35 11.20 -25.16
C THR A 298 22.32 11.40 -26.28
N THR A 299 21.91 10.32 -26.91
CA THR A 299 20.79 10.19 -27.85
C THR A 299 19.99 8.96 -27.44
N MET A 300 18.79 8.79 -28.01
CA MET A 300 17.95 7.63 -27.74
C MET A 300 17.61 6.90 -29.05
N GLN A 301 17.56 5.57 -28.96
CA GLN A 301 17.03 4.67 -29.97
C GLN A 301 16.18 3.60 -29.28
N LEU A 302 15.04 3.25 -29.86
CA LEU A 302 14.15 2.22 -29.33
C LEU A 302 14.17 0.98 -30.23
N TYR A 303 14.18 -0.19 -29.60
CA TYR A 303 14.11 -1.49 -30.26
C TYR A 303 12.84 -2.22 -29.79
N LYS A 304 11.97 -2.61 -30.72
CA LYS A 304 10.71 -3.29 -30.41
C LYS A 304 10.81 -4.80 -30.65
N PHE A 305 10.38 -5.59 -29.67
CA PHE A 305 10.32 -7.06 -29.75
C PHE A 305 8.95 -7.59 -29.33
N ASN A 306 8.51 -8.69 -29.93
CA ASN A 306 7.38 -9.50 -29.47
C ASN A 306 7.89 -10.66 -28.60
N LEU A 307 7.50 -10.69 -27.33
CA LEU A 307 7.88 -11.69 -26.33
C LEU A 307 7.13 -13.03 -26.47
N ARG A 308 6.06 -13.05 -27.25
CA ARG A 308 5.16 -14.20 -27.46
C ARG A 308 5.24 -14.77 -28.89
N ALA A 309 6.20 -14.30 -29.69
CA ALA A 309 6.49 -14.88 -31.00
C ALA A 309 6.91 -16.36 -30.89
N ALA A 310 6.57 -17.16 -31.90
CA ALA A 310 7.16 -18.48 -32.09
C ALA A 310 8.59 -18.30 -32.57
N LEU A 311 9.56 -18.82 -31.83
CA LEU A 311 10.97 -18.59 -32.13
C LEU A 311 11.51 -19.62 -33.12
N THR A 312 12.33 -19.17 -34.06
CA THR A 312 13.12 -20.03 -34.95
C THR A 312 14.56 -19.95 -34.51
N LEU A 313 15.05 -21.01 -33.87
CA LEU A 313 16.27 -20.94 -33.07
C LEU A 313 17.48 -21.53 -33.79
N THR A 314 18.57 -20.78 -33.79
CA THR A 314 19.92 -21.28 -34.09
C THR A 314 20.83 -20.95 -32.92
N SER A 315 21.40 -21.96 -32.27
CA SER A 315 22.24 -21.81 -31.07
C SER A 315 21.59 -20.96 -29.97
N GLY A 316 20.27 -21.11 -29.79
CA GLY A 316 19.46 -20.42 -28.79
C GLY A 316 19.02 -19.02 -29.17
N ALA A 317 19.37 -18.54 -30.37
CA ALA A 317 19.03 -17.21 -30.85
C ALA A 317 17.92 -17.22 -31.91
N ASP A 318 16.97 -16.29 -31.80
CA ASP A 318 15.99 -15.93 -32.83
C ASP A 318 16.31 -14.53 -33.37
N THR A 319 16.37 -14.40 -34.69
CA THR A 319 16.65 -13.11 -35.38
C THR A 319 15.49 -12.67 -36.27
N ALA A 320 14.39 -13.43 -36.34
CA ALA A 320 13.39 -13.28 -37.38
C ALA A 320 11.97 -13.02 -36.85
N ASN A 321 11.56 -13.68 -35.77
CA ASN A 321 10.15 -13.69 -35.37
C ASN A 321 9.87 -12.76 -34.20
N SER A 322 10.76 -12.71 -33.20
CA SER A 322 10.61 -11.82 -32.06
C SER A 322 10.88 -10.37 -32.44
N TRP A 323 11.92 -10.13 -33.26
CA TRP A 323 12.29 -8.80 -33.71
C TRP A 323 11.17 -8.12 -34.50
N GLN A 324 10.89 -6.84 -34.22
CA GLN A 324 9.88 -6.07 -34.96
C GLN A 324 10.55 -4.96 -35.78
N PHE A 325 11.16 -3.97 -35.11
CA PHE A 325 11.91 -2.89 -35.75
C PHE A 325 12.70 -2.05 -34.74
N ALA A 326 13.64 -1.24 -35.24
CA ALA A 326 14.32 -0.17 -34.51
C ALA A 326 13.82 1.19 -34.99
N THR A 327 13.75 2.16 -34.10
CA THR A 327 13.66 3.56 -34.50
C THR A 327 15.01 4.03 -35.09
N GLY A 328 15.02 5.21 -35.68
CA GLY A 328 16.25 5.97 -35.86
C GLY A 328 16.77 6.48 -34.52
N VAL A 329 17.91 7.17 -34.56
CA VAL A 329 18.49 7.82 -33.38
C VAL A 329 17.92 9.24 -33.27
N THR A 330 17.54 9.64 -32.06
CA THR A 330 17.02 10.99 -31.81
C THR A 330 18.10 12.07 -31.95
N ALA A 331 17.68 13.34 -31.96
CA ALA A 331 18.56 14.43 -31.61
C ALA A 331 19.13 14.28 -30.17
N ALA A 332 20.13 15.10 -29.85
CA ALA A 332 20.78 15.09 -28.54
C ALA A 332 19.79 15.32 -27.39
N LEU A 333 19.90 14.51 -26.35
CA LEU A 333 19.17 14.65 -25.10
C LEU A 333 19.81 15.77 -24.26
N THR A 334 18.99 16.44 -23.47
CA THR A 334 19.47 17.29 -22.37
C THR A 334 19.75 16.40 -21.16
N GLY A 335 20.99 16.43 -20.68
CA GLY A 335 21.47 15.49 -19.65
C GLY A 335 21.83 14.12 -20.23
N THR A 336 22.24 13.20 -19.36
CA THR A 336 22.63 11.83 -19.75
C THR A 336 21.56 10.84 -19.34
N ALA A 337 21.04 10.01 -20.25
CA ALA A 337 20.07 8.97 -19.91
C ALA A 337 20.65 7.96 -18.93
N SER A 338 19.90 7.64 -17.88
CA SER A 338 20.30 6.63 -16.92
C SER A 338 20.36 5.25 -17.54
N GLN A 339 21.23 4.39 -17.00
CA GLN A 339 21.44 3.00 -17.40
C GLN A 339 20.92 2.01 -16.34
N ALA A 340 20.18 2.50 -15.33
CA ALA A 340 19.65 1.70 -14.23
C ALA A 340 18.18 1.35 -14.49
N ASN A 341 17.92 0.34 -15.34
CA ASN A 341 16.58 -0.13 -15.72
C ASN A 341 15.62 1.01 -16.09
N ASN A 342 16.13 1.94 -16.90
CA ASN A 342 15.45 3.15 -17.27
C ASN A 342 14.31 2.88 -18.27
N GLY A 343 13.26 3.68 -18.21
CA GLY A 343 12.09 3.49 -19.06
C GLY A 343 10.94 2.78 -18.35
N ARG A 344 9.78 3.43 -18.38
CA ARG A 344 8.51 2.86 -17.95
C ARG A 344 7.45 3.20 -18.98
N LEU A 345 6.70 2.20 -19.42
CA LEU A 345 5.47 2.43 -20.17
C LEU A 345 4.36 2.82 -19.19
N ALA A 346 3.64 3.88 -19.50
CA ALA A 346 2.50 4.33 -18.70
C ALA A 346 1.41 4.89 -19.61
N ASN A 347 0.17 4.56 -19.27
CA ASN A 347 -1.02 5.26 -19.71
C ASN A 347 -1.48 6.11 -18.53
N MET A 348 -1.00 7.35 -18.47
CA MET A 348 -1.34 8.25 -17.35
C MET A 348 -2.75 8.81 -17.56
N SER A 349 -3.48 9.09 -16.49
CA SER A 349 -4.75 9.82 -16.58
C SER A 349 -4.56 11.33 -16.64
N SER A 350 -3.36 11.81 -16.32
CA SER A 350 -3.02 13.22 -16.19
C SER A 350 -1.79 13.63 -17.01
N GLY A 351 -1.64 14.95 -17.20
CA GLY A 351 -0.51 15.55 -17.90
C GLY A 351 -0.56 15.44 -19.42
N PRO A 352 0.49 15.92 -20.13
CA PRO A 352 0.53 15.98 -21.61
C PRO A 352 0.44 14.64 -22.36
N GLY A 353 0.61 13.52 -21.66
CA GLY A 353 0.45 12.16 -22.22
C GLY A 353 -0.83 11.46 -21.79
N SER A 354 -1.79 12.20 -21.21
CA SER A 354 -3.04 11.62 -20.70
C SER A 354 -3.76 10.79 -21.78
N GLY A 355 -4.12 9.56 -21.43
CA GLY A 355 -4.83 8.60 -22.30
C GLY A 355 -3.98 7.92 -23.36
N LEU A 356 -2.69 8.28 -23.51
CA LEU A 356 -1.79 7.71 -24.50
C LEU A 356 -0.84 6.69 -23.85
N ASN A 357 -0.48 5.65 -24.60
CA ASN A 357 0.55 4.71 -24.15
C ASN A 357 1.93 5.27 -24.48
N CYS A 358 2.57 5.93 -23.53
CA CYS A 358 3.89 6.55 -23.72
C CYS A 358 4.97 5.84 -22.92
N ILE A 359 6.22 5.91 -23.40
CA ILE A 359 7.40 5.52 -22.62
C ILE A 359 7.99 6.78 -21.98
N TYR A 360 8.23 6.70 -20.68
CA TYR A 360 8.84 7.75 -19.88
C TYR A 360 10.21 7.28 -19.38
N PHE A 361 11.24 8.12 -19.51
CA PHE A 361 12.58 7.78 -19.04
C PHE A 361 13.32 9.02 -18.54
N THR A 362 14.27 8.82 -17.63
CA THR A 362 15.04 9.91 -17.02
C THR A 362 16.38 10.10 -17.71
N THR A 363 16.75 11.34 -17.97
CA THR A 363 18.15 11.78 -18.00
C THR A 363 18.51 12.39 -16.66
N THR A 364 19.79 12.67 -16.44
CA THR A 364 20.25 13.35 -15.21
C THR A 364 19.46 14.61 -14.86
N THR A 365 18.85 15.32 -15.82
CA THR A 365 18.18 16.61 -15.59
C THR A 365 16.73 16.69 -16.09
N ARG A 366 16.23 15.66 -16.79
CA ARG A 366 14.91 15.67 -17.45
C ARG A 366 14.18 14.34 -17.32
N ILE A 367 12.86 14.38 -17.39
CA ILE A 367 12.03 13.21 -17.73
C ILE A 367 11.58 13.39 -19.17
N TYR A 368 11.94 12.47 -20.07
CA TYR A 368 11.48 12.47 -21.44
C TYR A 368 10.25 11.59 -21.60
N ARG A 369 9.40 11.96 -22.55
CA ARG A 369 8.22 11.18 -22.97
C ARG A 369 8.26 10.93 -24.46
N THR A 370 7.94 9.71 -24.88
CA THR A 370 7.73 9.38 -26.30
C THR A 370 6.34 9.82 -26.77
N SER A 371 6.15 9.92 -28.09
CA SER A 371 4.80 9.82 -28.68
C SER A 371 4.12 8.50 -28.28
N ASP A 372 2.81 8.39 -28.50
CA ASP A 372 2.11 7.12 -28.26
C ASP A 372 2.83 5.99 -29.02
N VAL A 373 3.17 4.91 -28.33
CA VAL A 373 3.94 3.78 -28.87
C VAL A 373 3.30 3.12 -30.09
N SER A 374 1.99 3.28 -30.28
CA SER A 374 1.26 2.83 -31.47
C SER A 374 1.61 3.63 -32.74
N THR A 375 2.13 4.85 -32.58
CA THR A 375 2.50 5.75 -33.69
C THR A 375 3.98 5.71 -34.06
N ILE A 376 4.81 5.04 -33.24
CA ILE A 376 6.25 4.94 -33.46
C ILE A 376 6.52 3.89 -34.55
N THR A 377 7.28 4.27 -35.57
CA THR A 377 7.60 3.43 -36.74
C THR A 377 9.10 3.19 -36.90
N THR A 378 9.44 2.26 -37.80
CA THR A 378 10.84 1.94 -38.15
C THR A 378 11.58 3.17 -38.65
N GLY A 379 12.81 3.38 -38.18
CA GLY A 379 13.66 4.49 -38.63
C GLY A 379 13.25 5.89 -38.16
N ALA A 380 12.13 6.05 -37.43
CA ALA A 380 11.69 7.36 -36.93
C ALA A 380 12.73 8.01 -36.00
N THR A 381 13.01 9.30 -36.16
CA THR A 381 13.96 10.06 -35.31
C THR A 381 13.27 11.07 -34.39
N ASN A 382 11.99 11.34 -34.64
CA ASN A 382 11.14 12.32 -33.97
C ASN A 382 10.07 11.67 -33.06
N PHE A 383 10.40 10.53 -32.45
CA PHE A 383 9.49 9.81 -31.56
C PHE A 383 9.47 10.34 -30.12
N LEU A 384 10.33 11.29 -29.77
CA LEU A 384 10.26 12.01 -28.50
C LEU A 384 9.27 13.16 -28.64
N ALA A 385 8.22 13.16 -27.82
CA ALA A 385 7.17 14.17 -27.88
C ALA A 385 7.57 15.44 -27.13
N ASP A 386 8.06 15.30 -25.90
CA ASP A 386 8.43 16.41 -25.02
C ASP A 386 9.30 15.92 -23.83
N ASN A 387 9.67 16.85 -22.96
CA ASN A 387 10.37 16.57 -21.70
C ASN A 387 9.92 17.50 -20.56
N SER A 388 10.01 16.99 -19.33
CA SER A 388 9.82 17.71 -18.07
C SER A 388 11.16 18.11 -17.47
N ALA A 389 11.31 19.38 -17.10
CA ALA A 389 12.47 19.86 -16.35
C ALA A 389 12.34 19.57 -14.86
N GLU A 390 13.45 19.21 -14.20
CA GLU A 390 13.51 19.08 -12.74
C GLU A 390 13.29 20.45 -12.07
N ILE A 391 12.09 20.64 -11.51
CA ILE A 391 11.71 21.83 -10.77
C ILE A 391 11.13 21.37 -9.43
N PRO A 392 11.90 21.43 -8.33
CA PRO A 392 11.46 20.92 -7.03
C PRO A 392 10.25 21.68 -6.46
N PRO A 393 9.53 21.12 -5.47
CA PRO A 393 8.49 21.84 -4.73
C PRO A 393 9.05 23.14 -4.14
N GLY A 394 8.33 24.26 -4.28
CA GLY A 394 8.83 25.60 -3.91
C GLY A 394 9.75 26.26 -4.97
N GLY A 395 10.14 25.51 -6.00
CA GLY A 395 11.03 25.98 -7.08
C GLY A 395 12.51 25.83 -6.74
N THR A 396 13.36 26.14 -7.72
CA THR A 396 14.82 25.96 -7.63
C THR A 396 15.51 26.87 -6.61
N ASN A 397 14.85 27.95 -6.18
CA ASN A 397 15.32 28.86 -5.13
C ASN A 397 15.06 28.32 -3.72
N THR A 398 14.06 27.45 -3.55
CA THR A 398 13.82 26.77 -2.26
C THR A 398 14.67 25.52 -2.15
N PHE A 399 14.68 24.71 -3.20
CA PHE A 399 15.55 23.54 -3.29
C PHE A 399 16.24 23.50 -4.65
N ALA A 400 17.58 23.47 -4.67
CA ALA A 400 18.35 23.39 -5.91
C ALA A 400 18.06 22.08 -6.66
N ALA A 401 17.91 22.14 -7.99
CA ALA A 401 17.76 20.94 -8.82
C ALA A 401 18.95 19.98 -8.61
N THR A 402 18.67 18.69 -8.52
CA THR A 402 19.69 17.67 -8.19
C THR A 402 20.62 17.41 -9.36
N SER A 403 20.13 17.52 -10.60
CA SER A 403 20.86 17.10 -11.80
C SER A 403 21.37 15.65 -11.73
N ALA A 404 20.63 14.80 -11.02
CA ALA A 404 21.03 13.44 -10.69
C ALA A 404 19.88 12.42 -10.79
N LEU A 405 18.89 12.62 -11.65
CA LEU A 405 17.81 11.64 -11.83
C LEU A 405 18.37 10.32 -12.40
N ASN A 406 17.89 9.18 -11.89
CA ASN A 406 18.47 7.86 -12.13
C ASN A 406 17.45 6.78 -12.52
N SER A 407 16.25 6.73 -11.96
CA SER A 407 15.24 5.78 -12.43
C SER A 407 13.84 6.33 -12.29
N ILE A 408 12.90 5.75 -13.02
CA ILE A 408 11.51 6.18 -13.04
C ILE A 408 10.57 4.99 -13.02
N GLU A 409 9.45 5.14 -12.34
CA GLU A 409 8.36 4.17 -12.29
C GLU A 409 7.01 4.90 -12.25
N PHE A 410 5.97 4.25 -12.76
CA PHE A 410 4.62 4.76 -12.72
C PHE A 410 3.82 4.07 -11.62
N ALA A 411 3.37 4.86 -10.63
CA ALA A 411 2.44 4.42 -9.61
C ALA A 411 1.00 4.66 -10.09
N ASP A 412 0.45 3.64 -10.73
CA ASP A 412 -0.88 3.61 -11.32
C ASP A 412 -2.00 3.97 -10.32
N SER A 413 -1.92 3.44 -9.09
CA SER A 413 -2.94 3.68 -8.04
C SER A 413 -3.12 5.15 -7.65
N ILE A 414 -2.11 5.99 -7.89
CA ILE A 414 -2.14 7.43 -7.54
C ILE A 414 -1.92 8.34 -8.77
N ASP A 415 -1.76 7.75 -9.95
CA ASP A 415 -1.43 8.41 -11.21
C ASP A 415 -0.25 9.39 -11.10
N LYS A 416 0.90 8.89 -10.60
CA LYS A 416 2.13 9.68 -10.42
C LYS A 416 3.37 8.91 -10.86
N MET A 417 4.40 9.65 -11.25
CA MET A 417 5.74 9.13 -11.47
C MET A 417 6.52 9.13 -10.17
N ILE A 418 7.10 7.98 -9.81
CA ILE A 418 8.15 7.88 -8.81
C ILE A 418 9.48 8.09 -9.53
N VAL A 419 10.21 9.14 -9.15
CA VAL A 419 11.47 9.53 -9.78
C VAL A 419 12.58 9.43 -8.75
N ILE A 420 13.48 8.47 -8.95
CA ILE A 420 14.60 8.20 -8.06
C ILE A 420 15.85 8.90 -8.59
N THR A 421 16.62 9.51 -7.69
CA THR A 421 17.93 10.10 -8.01
C THR A 421 19.07 9.12 -7.72
N THR A 422 20.31 9.51 -8.04
CA THR A 422 21.49 8.69 -7.71
C THR A 422 21.73 8.58 -6.20
N GLY A 423 21.08 9.41 -5.39
CA GLY A 423 21.27 9.48 -3.95
C GLY A 423 22.63 10.03 -3.51
N ALA A 424 23.56 10.26 -4.44
CA ALA A 424 24.88 10.80 -4.16
C ALA A 424 24.77 12.13 -3.42
N SER A 425 25.58 12.33 -2.38
CA SER A 425 25.50 13.52 -1.51
C SER A 425 24.13 13.75 -0.85
N GLY A 426 23.32 12.70 -0.69
CA GLY A 426 22.01 12.78 -0.06
C GLY A 426 20.96 13.51 -0.90
N VAL A 427 21.14 13.57 -2.23
CA VAL A 427 20.14 14.19 -3.11
C VAL A 427 18.79 13.46 -3.01
N ARG A 428 17.74 14.25 -2.88
CA ARG A 428 16.37 13.79 -2.67
C ARG A 428 15.74 13.16 -3.91
N SER A 429 14.70 12.35 -3.72
CA SER A 429 13.89 11.77 -4.80
C SER A 429 12.49 12.41 -4.82
N TYR A 430 11.70 12.12 -5.85
CA TYR A 430 10.41 12.79 -6.07
C TYR A 430 9.27 11.84 -6.38
N ILE A 431 8.06 12.24 -5.99
CA ILE A 431 6.82 11.71 -6.55
C ILE A 431 6.08 12.87 -7.19
N THR A 432 5.77 12.78 -8.48
CA THR A 432 5.25 13.91 -9.25
C THR A 432 4.38 13.50 -10.43
N GLN A 433 3.42 14.34 -10.78
CA GLN A 433 2.78 14.30 -12.10
C GLN A 433 3.80 14.66 -13.19
N TYR A 434 3.67 14.03 -14.37
CA TYR A 434 4.43 14.44 -15.55
C TYR A 434 3.87 15.75 -16.12
N ARG A 435 4.73 16.75 -16.28
CA ARG A 435 4.34 18.10 -16.73
C ARG A 435 5.41 18.77 -17.58
N THR A 436 5.01 19.58 -18.56
CA THR A 436 5.91 20.27 -19.51
C THR A 436 5.77 21.79 -19.45
N ASP A 437 4.91 22.29 -18.57
CA ASP A 437 4.59 23.71 -18.37
C ASP A 437 5.60 24.46 -17.49
N SER A 438 6.76 23.84 -17.19
CA SER A 438 7.75 24.36 -16.25
C SER A 438 7.21 24.65 -14.84
N GLY A 439 6.12 23.97 -14.44
CA GLY A 439 5.63 24.03 -13.07
C GLY A 439 6.43 23.13 -12.12
N GLN A 440 6.22 23.34 -10.82
CA GLN A 440 6.89 22.60 -9.76
C GLN A 440 6.43 21.13 -9.72
N TRP A 441 7.34 20.25 -9.32
CA TRP A 441 7.04 18.85 -9.02
C TRP A 441 6.33 18.74 -7.67
N ASP A 442 5.55 17.68 -7.50
CA ASP A 442 4.58 17.64 -6.41
C ASP A 442 5.25 17.45 -5.04
N ARG A 443 6.15 16.48 -4.91
CA ARG A 443 6.69 16.07 -3.60
C ARG A 443 8.12 15.57 -3.65
N ILE A 444 8.85 15.89 -2.59
CA ILE A 444 10.08 15.22 -2.22
C ILE A 444 9.74 14.02 -1.33
N PHE A 445 10.43 12.90 -1.54
CA PHE A 445 10.36 11.72 -0.67
C PHE A 445 11.74 11.06 -0.52
N LEU A 446 11.88 10.22 0.52
CA LEU A 446 13.15 9.68 1.02
C LEU A 446 14.08 10.72 1.65
N VAL A 447 14.98 10.23 2.49
CA VAL A 447 16.02 11.03 3.16
C VAL A 447 17.29 10.21 3.34
N ASP A 448 18.43 10.89 3.50
CA ASP A 448 19.71 10.25 3.81
C ASP A 448 20.03 10.39 5.32
N ASN A 449 19.37 9.59 6.15
CA ASN A 449 19.55 9.61 7.61
C ASN A 449 20.74 8.76 8.11
N LYS A 450 21.48 8.10 7.21
CA LYS A 450 22.61 7.19 7.53
C LYS A 450 22.24 5.92 8.32
N GLN A 451 20.96 5.59 8.48
CA GLN A 451 20.50 4.35 9.11
C GLN A 451 20.72 3.14 8.19
N ILE A 452 21.29 2.06 8.76
CA ILE A 452 21.53 0.78 8.10
C ILE A 452 20.66 -0.28 8.75
N ASP A 453 19.72 -0.84 7.98
CA ASP A 453 18.78 -1.86 8.50
C ASP A 453 19.29 -3.27 8.22
N GLN A 454 20.46 -3.64 8.73
CA GLN A 454 20.96 -5.03 8.68
C GLN A 454 20.29 -5.93 9.73
N SER A 455 20.49 -7.24 9.65
CA SER A 455 19.98 -8.21 10.63
C SER A 455 20.57 -8.03 12.04
N ILE A 456 21.78 -7.48 12.13
CA ILE A 456 22.48 -7.17 13.39
C ILE A 456 22.29 -5.72 13.86
N ALA A 457 21.42 -4.95 13.20
CA ALA A 457 21.04 -3.62 13.70
C ALA A 457 20.38 -3.74 15.08
N ASP A 458 20.43 -2.67 15.89
CA ASP A 458 19.74 -2.64 17.18
C ASP A 458 18.26 -3.01 16.97
N SER A 459 17.78 -4.00 17.72
CA SER A 459 16.44 -4.57 17.53
C SER A 459 15.31 -3.59 17.80
N SER A 460 15.61 -2.43 18.40
CA SER A 460 14.67 -1.36 18.64
C SER A 460 14.65 -0.31 17.53
N THR A 461 15.37 -0.46 16.41
CA THR A 461 15.24 0.47 15.27
C THR A 461 13.97 0.19 14.46
N THR A 462 13.44 1.24 13.82
CA THR A 462 12.35 1.12 12.86
C THR A 462 12.93 1.21 11.45
N PRO A 463 12.66 0.25 10.54
CA PRO A 463 13.17 0.31 9.17
C PRO A 463 12.80 1.61 8.45
N ILE A 464 13.80 2.24 7.82
CA ILE A 464 13.62 3.45 7.00
C ILE A 464 14.35 3.25 5.68
N PRO A 465 13.72 3.51 4.52
CA PRO A 465 14.41 3.48 3.23
C PRO A 465 15.40 4.64 3.09
N SER A 466 16.52 4.57 3.82
CA SER A 466 17.57 5.57 3.82
C SER A 466 18.37 5.52 2.52
N ILE A 467 18.65 6.70 1.96
CA ILE A 467 19.39 6.85 0.71
C ILE A 467 20.81 6.32 0.83
N LEU A 468 21.51 6.55 1.96
CA LEU A 468 22.88 6.07 2.20
C LEU A 468 23.87 6.38 1.07
N GLY A 469 23.73 7.53 0.41
CA GLY A 469 24.56 7.90 -0.74
C GLY A 469 24.41 6.99 -1.97
N ARG A 470 23.43 6.10 -2.02
CA ARG A 470 23.18 5.17 -3.12
C ARG A 470 21.86 5.46 -3.85
N ALA A 471 21.77 4.98 -5.08
CA ALA A 471 20.52 5.00 -5.82
C ALA A 471 19.59 3.87 -5.37
N PHE A 472 18.29 4.08 -5.53
CA PHE A 472 17.29 3.01 -5.53
C PHE A 472 16.84 2.70 -6.96
N THR A 473 16.31 1.50 -7.15
CA THR A 473 15.40 1.16 -8.24
C THR A 473 14.05 0.78 -7.67
N VAL A 474 12.99 1.06 -8.40
CA VAL A 474 11.63 0.99 -7.88
C VAL A 474 10.69 0.25 -8.82
N TRP A 475 9.71 -0.44 -8.24
CA TRP A 475 8.55 -0.98 -8.93
C TRP A 475 7.29 -0.68 -8.12
N SER A 476 6.22 -0.27 -8.79
CA SER A 476 4.93 -0.01 -8.16
C SER A 476 3.93 -1.09 -8.55
N GLN A 477 3.21 -1.63 -7.57
CA GLN A 477 2.16 -2.62 -7.79
C GLN A 477 1.04 -2.43 -6.76
N GLY A 478 -0.18 -2.14 -7.23
CA GLY A 478 -1.39 -2.09 -6.39
C GLY A 478 -1.23 -1.20 -5.15
N GLY A 479 -0.65 -0.02 -5.30
CA GLY A 479 -0.41 0.95 -4.22
C GLY A 479 0.80 0.69 -3.31
N MET A 480 1.56 -0.39 -3.54
CA MET A 480 2.86 -0.61 -2.90
C MET A 480 4.00 -0.19 -3.83
N ALA A 481 5.03 0.46 -3.29
CA ALA A 481 6.29 0.68 -3.98
C ALA A 481 7.40 -0.17 -3.36
N TYR A 482 8.09 -0.94 -4.19
CA TYR A 482 9.21 -1.81 -3.84
C TYR A 482 10.51 -1.13 -4.22
N LEU A 483 11.35 -0.79 -3.24
CA LEU A 483 12.59 -0.02 -3.41
C LEU A 483 13.80 -0.92 -3.14
N ALA A 484 14.59 -1.22 -4.17
CA ALA A 484 15.82 -1.99 -4.02
C ALA A 484 17.05 -1.09 -4.13
N GLY A 485 17.89 -1.07 -3.09
CA GLY A 485 19.14 -0.31 -3.07
C GLY A 485 20.16 -0.86 -4.05
N ILE A 486 20.69 0.00 -4.94
CA ILE A 486 21.77 -0.37 -5.85
C ILE A 486 23.08 -0.37 -5.07
N GLY A 487 23.46 -1.54 -4.58
CA GLY A 487 24.69 -1.80 -3.84
C GLY A 487 25.11 -3.26 -3.95
N THR A 488 26.37 -3.54 -3.63
CA THR A 488 26.97 -4.88 -3.66
C THR A 488 27.44 -5.36 -2.29
N ALA A 489 27.05 -4.65 -1.22
CA ALA A 489 27.34 -4.99 0.16
C ALA A 489 26.05 -5.04 1.00
N ALA A 490 26.07 -5.79 2.10
CA ALA A 490 24.90 -5.96 2.97
C ALA A 490 24.33 -4.64 3.53
N THR A 491 25.19 -3.67 3.81
CA THR A 491 24.80 -2.33 4.29
C THR A 491 24.03 -1.50 3.25
N THR A 492 24.19 -1.82 1.96
CA THR A 492 23.67 -1.00 0.85
C THR A 492 22.64 -1.71 -0.03
N ASN A 493 22.59 -3.04 0.01
CA ASN A 493 21.59 -3.82 -0.73
C ASN A 493 20.46 -4.26 0.20
N LEU A 494 19.51 -3.34 0.39
CA LEU A 494 18.28 -3.53 1.16
C LEU A 494 17.07 -3.36 0.23
N LEU A 495 16.05 -4.19 0.41
CA LEU A 495 14.76 -4.10 -0.28
C LEU A 495 13.70 -3.61 0.69
N TYR A 496 13.04 -2.51 0.36
CA TYR A 496 11.95 -1.95 1.15
C TYR A 496 10.61 -2.07 0.42
N ALA A 497 9.52 -2.17 1.16
CA ALA A 497 8.16 -2.00 0.65
C ALA A 497 7.46 -0.87 1.42
N ILE A 498 6.91 0.11 0.69
CA ILE A 498 6.19 1.25 1.28
C ILE A 498 4.81 1.43 0.62
N PRO A 499 3.74 1.76 1.38
CA PRO A 499 2.38 1.89 0.86
C PRO A 499 2.12 3.30 0.30
N THR A 500 2.65 3.61 -0.89
CA THR A 500 2.46 4.93 -1.53
C THR A 500 1.00 5.24 -1.85
N GLY A 501 0.19 4.21 -2.14
CA GLY A 501 -1.25 4.34 -2.37
C GLY A 501 -2.05 4.77 -1.14
N ALA A 502 -1.48 4.60 0.07
CA ALA A 502 -2.11 4.96 1.32
C ALA A 502 -1.88 6.41 1.76
N ASP A 503 -1.21 7.22 0.92
CA ASP A 503 -0.98 8.62 1.24
C ASP A 503 -2.28 9.46 1.18
N TRP A 504 -2.47 10.31 2.18
CA TRP A 504 -3.65 11.14 2.39
C TRP A 504 -4.01 12.07 1.23
N GLN A 505 -3.11 12.35 0.29
CA GLN A 505 -3.41 13.20 -0.87
C GLN A 505 -4.21 12.43 -1.92
N TYR A 506 -4.13 11.10 -1.88
CA TYR A 506 -4.78 10.21 -2.83
C TYR A 506 -5.87 9.36 -2.16
N ALA A 507 -6.10 9.51 -0.86
CA ALA A 507 -7.09 8.76 -0.11
C ALA A 507 -8.53 8.89 -0.66
N SER A 508 -8.85 9.99 -1.37
CA SER A 508 -10.13 10.16 -2.06
C SER A 508 -10.33 9.20 -3.24
N SER A 509 -9.26 8.83 -3.95
CA SER A 509 -9.30 7.88 -5.07
C SER A 509 -8.95 6.45 -4.64
N THR A 510 -8.07 6.29 -3.65
CA THR A 510 -7.59 4.97 -3.21
C THR A 510 -8.42 4.35 -2.08
N ASN A 511 -9.22 5.15 -1.37
CA ASN A 511 -9.98 4.75 -0.18
C ASN A 511 -9.13 4.11 0.93
N CYS A 512 -7.80 4.32 0.91
CA CYS A 512 -6.89 3.88 1.95
C CYS A 512 -7.12 4.73 3.21
N ARG A 513 -8.09 4.30 4.03
CA ARG A 513 -8.64 5.01 5.19
C ARG A 513 -8.91 4.03 6.32
N ILE A 514 -8.83 4.51 7.56
CA ILE A 514 -9.43 3.83 8.72
C ILE A 514 -10.76 4.51 9.03
N VAL A 515 -11.81 3.74 9.25
CA VAL A 515 -13.12 4.25 9.71
C VAL A 515 -13.46 3.60 11.04
N THR A 516 -13.74 4.39 12.07
CA THR A 516 -14.07 3.85 13.40
C THR A 516 -15.45 3.19 13.38
N PRO A 517 -15.74 2.28 14.33
CA PRO A 517 -17.12 2.00 14.68
C PRO A 517 -17.89 3.29 15.02
N GLU A 518 -19.20 3.24 14.85
CA GLU A 518 -20.14 4.24 15.33
C GLU A 518 -20.05 4.36 16.85
N ILE A 519 -19.85 5.58 17.34
CA ILE A 519 -19.83 5.88 18.76
C ILE A 519 -21.20 6.43 19.14
N SER A 520 -21.91 5.70 20.01
CA SER A 520 -23.23 6.09 20.48
C SER A 520 -23.15 7.20 21.54
N THR A 521 -23.87 8.29 21.31
CA THR A 521 -23.90 9.50 22.15
C THR A 521 -25.33 10.04 22.29
N PRO A 522 -26.33 9.21 22.69
CA PRO A 522 -27.75 9.52 22.56
C PRO A 522 -28.21 10.80 23.28
N ASN A 523 -27.48 11.24 24.30
CA ASN A 523 -27.80 12.41 25.13
C ASN A 523 -26.79 13.57 24.97
N ALA A 524 -25.91 13.53 23.97
CA ALA A 524 -24.96 14.60 23.74
C ALA A 524 -25.68 15.92 23.47
N TYR A 525 -25.39 16.93 24.29
CA TYR A 525 -25.77 18.33 24.05
C TYR A 525 -24.86 18.96 23.01
N LYS A 526 -23.55 18.75 23.17
CA LYS A 526 -22.51 19.38 22.36
C LYS A 526 -21.22 18.60 22.47
N TYR A 527 -20.50 18.45 21.36
CA TYR A 527 -19.15 17.88 21.39
C TYR A 527 -18.13 18.90 21.85
N SER A 528 -17.09 18.42 22.53
CA SER A 528 -15.97 19.24 23.01
C SER A 528 -14.73 19.01 22.15
N LYS A 529 -14.25 17.77 22.11
CA LYS A 529 -12.94 17.44 21.52
C LYS A 529 -12.85 15.97 21.15
N VAL A 530 -12.12 15.66 20.08
CA VAL A 530 -11.58 14.32 19.82
C VAL A 530 -10.09 14.30 20.14
N ILE A 531 -9.64 13.23 20.78
CA ILE A 531 -8.24 12.96 21.10
C ILE A 531 -7.93 11.61 20.50
N THR A 532 -6.94 11.54 19.62
CA THR A 532 -6.48 10.27 19.05
C THR A 532 -5.10 9.99 19.62
N ASN A 533 -4.96 8.86 20.32
CA ASN A 533 -3.69 8.41 20.82
C ASN A 533 -2.94 7.70 19.68
N ALA A 534 -1.72 8.13 19.41
CA ALA A 534 -0.86 7.60 18.38
C ALA A 534 0.57 7.49 18.90
N ILE A 535 1.35 6.59 18.31
CA ILE A 535 2.74 6.41 18.71
C ILE A 535 3.58 7.60 18.22
N THR A 536 4.20 8.33 19.16
CA THR A 536 5.00 9.53 18.87
C THR A 536 6.41 9.21 18.40
N VAL A 537 6.98 8.11 18.89
CA VAL A 537 8.32 7.62 18.56
C VAL A 537 8.24 6.11 18.39
N LEU A 538 8.59 5.61 17.20
CA LEU A 538 8.70 4.18 16.95
C LEU A 538 10.14 3.72 17.20
N GLY A 539 10.28 2.72 18.06
CA GLY A 539 11.57 2.16 18.42
C GLY A 539 12.32 2.95 19.49
N GLY A 540 13.61 2.64 19.69
CA GLY A 540 14.47 3.31 20.67
C GLY A 540 14.26 2.85 22.12
N ALA A 541 13.59 1.72 22.34
CA ALA A 541 13.31 1.13 23.66
C ALA A 541 14.58 0.81 24.49
N THR A 542 15.76 0.78 23.86
CA THR A 542 17.06 0.59 24.54
C THR A 542 17.56 1.87 25.25
N GLY A 543 16.81 2.98 25.19
CA GLY A 543 17.17 4.24 25.84
C GLY A 543 18.28 5.02 25.12
N GLN A 544 18.73 4.55 23.95
CA GLN A 544 19.79 5.18 23.15
C GLN A 544 19.28 6.30 22.23
N GLY A 545 17.97 6.61 22.25
CA GLY A 545 17.40 7.71 21.47
C GLY A 545 17.39 7.49 19.94
N ILE A 546 17.41 6.23 19.49
CA ILE A 546 17.43 5.84 18.07
C ILE A 546 16.03 5.65 17.46
N GLY A 547 14.98 6.02 18.21
CA GLY A 547 13.60 5.95 17.74
C GLY A 547 13.30 7.06 16.72
N VAL A 548 12.26 6.84 15.92
CA VAL A 548 11.91 7.73 14.80
C VAL A 548 10.47 8.20 14.94
N SER A 549 10.23 9.49 14.69
CA SER A 549 8.87 10.01 14.67
C SER A 549 8.16 9.59 13.38
N PRO A 550 6.96 8.98 13.46
CA PRO A 550 6.16 8.65 12.29
C PRO A 550 5.68 9.90 11.53
N GLU A 551 5.35 9.70 10.27
CA GLU A 551 4.69 10.68 9.41
C GLU A 551 3.25 10.97 9.90
N PRO A 552 2.72 12.19 9.71
CA PRO A 552 1.45 12.63 10.32
C PRO A 552 0.20 11.92 9.77
N PHE A 553 -0.93 12.11 10.45
CA PHE A 553 -2.26 11.67 10.04
C PHE A 553 -3.28 12.82 10.11
N ARG A 554 -4.43 12.66 9.45
CA ARG A 554 -5.58 13.57 9.51
C ARG A 554 -6.78 12.89 10.14
N THR A 555 -7.60 13.66 10.83
CA THR A 555 -8.83 13.18 11.46
C THR A 555 -10.05 13.83 10.83
N TYR A 556 -11.04 13.04 10.48
CA TYR A 556 -12.34 13.47 9.98
C TYR A 556 -13.44 13.00 10.92
N TYR A 557 -14.58 13.69 10.94
CA TYR A 557 -15.77 13.23 11.64
C TYR A 557 -17.03 13.33 10.77
N ARG A 558 -18.07 12.59 11.17
CA ARG A 558 -19.46 12.76 10.71
C ARG A 558 -20.44 12.39 11.82
N THR A 559 -21.64 12.96 11.77
CA THR A 559 -22.75 12.73 12.73
C THR A 559 -24.05 12.29 12.06
N SER A 560 -24.03 12.06 10.75
CA SER A 560 -25.18 11.63 9.94
C SER A 560 -24.72 10.67 8.86
N GLY A 561 -25.66 9.89 8.29
CA GLY A 561 -25.38 8.89 7.25
C GLY A 561 -24.35 7.84 7.69
N ILE A 562 -24.30 7.53 8.99
CA ILE A 562 -23.36 6.55 9.57
C ILE A 562 -23.83 5.13 9.27
N SER A 563 -25.10 4.80 9.40
CA SER A 563 -25.58 3.41 9.23
C SER A 563 -25.44 2.87 7.80
N ASP A 564 -25.46 3.74 6.79
CA ASP A 564 -25.49 3.38 5.37
C ASP A 564 -24.29 3.93 4.56
N ASN A 565 -23.32 4.54 5.26
CA ASN A 565 -22.15 5.19 4.68
C ASN A 565 -22.44 6.38 3.73
N SER A 566 -23.65 6.94 3.74
CA SER A 566 -24.02 8.10 2.90
C SER A 566 -23.50 9.44 3.42
N GLY A 567 -23.08 9.48 4.69
CA GLY A 567 -22.67 10.69 5.39
C GLY A 567 -21.36 11.30 4.88
N SER A 568 -21.36 12.62 4.67
CA SER A 568 -20.16 13.37 4.30
C SER A 568 -19.18 13.53 5.47
N TRP A 569 -17.88 13.48 5.16
CA TRP A 569 -16.80 13.62 6.12
C TRP A 569 -16.35 15.09 6.23
N THR A 570 -16.17 15.56 7.46
CA THR A 570 -15.63 16.90 7.75
C THR A 570 -14.24 16.77 8.35
N LEU A 571 -13.25 17.42 7.74
CA LEU A 571 -11.85 17.44 8.22
C LEU A 571 -11.75 18.27 9.50
N LEU A 572 -11.03 17.74 10.49
CA LEU A 572 -10.62 18.47 11.69
C LEU A 572 -9.19 18.99 11.53
N ASP A 573 -8.91 20.09 12.20
CA ASP A 573 -7.54 20.52 12.43
C ASP A 573 -6.85 19.67 13.50
N ASP A 574 -5.55 19.88 13.69
CA ASP A 574 -4.73 19.14 14.65
C ASP A 574 -5.12 19.39 16.11
N THR A 575 -5.99 20.39 16.38
CA THR A 575 -6.49 20.62 17.73
C THR A 575 -7.54 19.59 18.13
N GLY A 576 -8.16 18.90 17.15
CA GLY A 576 -9.27 17.97 17.40
C GLY A 576 -10.52 18.66 17.98
N ASN A 577 -10.66 19.97 17.77
CA ASN A 577 -11.74 20.76 18.36
C ASN A 577 -13.09 20.43 17.73
N LEU A 578 -14.06 20.05 18.56
CA LEU A 578 -15.44 19.77 18.16
C LEU A 578 -16.43 20.77 18.76
N ALA A 579 -15.96 21.87 19.37
CA ALA A 579 -16.81 22.84 20.06
C ALA A 579 -17.75 23.64 19.15
N SER A 580 -17.70 23.48 17.83
CA SER A 580 -18.72 24.00 16.90
C SER A 580 -19.75 22.95 16.49
N VAL A 581 -19.56 21.69 16.90
CA VAL A 581 -20.40 20.56 16.49
C VAL A 581 -21.52 20.35 17.52
N ASN A 582 -22.76 20.47 17.04
CA ASN A 582 -23.95 20.19 17.84
C ASN A 582 -23.96 18.72 18.30
N GLY A 583 -24.57 18.46 19.46
CA GLY A 583 -24.80 17.10 19.92
C GLY A 583 -25.62 16.30 18.92
N ALA A 584 -25.28 15.03 18.76
CA ALA A 584 -25.97 14.07 17.89
C ALA A 584 -26.07 12.71 18.60
N SER A 585 -26.99 11.85 18.16
CA SER A 585 -27.18 10.52 18.77
C SER A 585 -25.99 9.58 18.56
N SER A 586 -25.14 9.89 17.58
CA SER A 586 -23.88 9.22 17.35
C SER A 586 -22.88 10.10 16.58
N ILE A 587 -21.61 9.70 16.63
CA ILE A 587 -20.50 10.26 15.88
C ILE A 587 -19.59 9.14 15.38
N GLN A 588 -18.93 9.36 14.25
CA GLN A 588 -17.95 8.43 13.70
C GLN A 588 -16.73 9.21 13.20
N PHE A 589 -15.55 8.60 13.28
CA PHE A 589 -14.30 9.20 12.82
C PHE A 589 -13.69 8.43 11.64
N MET A 590 -12.90 9.14 10.84
CA MET A 590 -12.11 8.57 9.75
C MET A 590 -10.70 9.15 9.76
N TYR A 591 -9.72 8.33 9.41
CA TYR A 591 -8.31 8.70 9.41
C TYR A 591 -7.66 8.48 8.04
N GLU A 592 -6.86 9.46 7.65
CA GLU A 592 -5.98 9.43 6.47
C GLU A 592 -4.53 9.64 6.92
N PHE A 593 -3.56 9.03 6.23
CA PHE A 593 -2.18 8.96 6.71
C PHE A 593 -1.21 9.52 5.68
N ARG A 594 -0.15 10.20 6.13
CA ARG A 594 0.99 10.50 5.28
C ARG A 594 1.86 9.25 5.16
N THR A 595 2.18 8.83 3.94
CA THR A 595 3.08 7.69 3.70
C THR A 595 4.22 8.05 2.74
N ILE A 596 4.02 9.04 1.87
CA ILE A 596 5.04 9.59 0.98
C ILE A 596 5.69 10.77 1.69
N GLY A 597 6.51 10.46 2.69
CA GLY A 597 7.28 11.45 3.44
C GLY A 597 8.79 11.25 3.30
N GLN A 598 9.55 11.92 4.14
CA GLN A 598 11.01 11.79 4.15
C GLN A 598 11.45 10.44 4.72
N ASN A 599 10.81 9.98 5.80
CA ASN A 599 11.12 8.70 6.42
C ASN A 599 10.24 7.56 5.86
N CYS A 600 9.09 7.90 5.27
CA CYS A 600 8.10 6.92 4.77
C CYS A 600 7.54 5.99 5.87
N VAL A 601 7.65 6.38 7.14
CA VAL A 601 7.17 5.60 8.29
C VAL A 601 5.77 6.09 8.66
N PRO A 602 4.69 5.36 8.37
CA PRO A 602 3.34 5.82 8.65
C PRO A 602 3.01 5.87 10.15
N ALA A 603 2.11 6.78 10.55
CA ALA A 603 1.56 6.81 11.90
C ALA A 603 0.80 5.51 12.26
N ARG A 604 0.83 5.19 13.55
CA ARG A 604 0.16 4.06 14.18
C ARG A 604 -0.77 4.56 15.27
N LEU A 605 -2.08 4.35 15.11
CA LEU A 605 -3.10 4.82 16.04
C LEU A 605 -3.46 3.71 17.04
N LEU A 606 -3.58 4.06 18.31
CA LEU A 606 -3.83 3.13 19.42
C LEU A 606 -5.31 3.14 19.84
N ASN A 607 -5.85 4.35 20.02
CA ASN A 607 -7.24 4.58 20.38
C ASN A 607 -7.70 5.98 19.99
N THR A 608 -9.01 6.20 20.10
CA THR A 608 -9.62 7.51 19.97
C THR A 608 -10.64 7.74 21.07
N VAL A 609 -10.59 8.93 21.66
CA VAL A 609 -11.51 9.40 22.69
C VAL A 609 -12.28 10.60 22.15
N VAL A 610 -13.61 10.56 22.22
CA VAL A 610 -14.46 11.73 22.02
C VAL A 610 -14.99 12.22 23.36
N THR A 611 -14.97 13.53 23.56
CA THR A 611 -15.54 14.19 24.73
C THR A 611 -16.72 15.05 24.34
N TYR A 612 -17.78 15.02 25.14
CA TYR A 612 -19.00 15.78 24.91
C TYR A 612 -19.69 16.13 26.23
N ASP A 613 -20.47 17.21 26.19
CA ASP A 613 -21.35 17.59 27.28
C ASP A 613 -22.66 16.81 27.14
N ASP A 614 -23.02 16.09 28.18
CA ASP A 614 -24.18 15.22 28.18
C ASP A 614 -25.37 15.82 28.96
N LEU A 615 -26.57 15.48 28.50
CA LEU A 615 -27.85 15.89 29.10
C LEU A 615 -28.39 14.91 30.14
N SER A 616 -27.59 13.96 30.61
CA SER A 616 -27.96 13.09 31.74
C SER A 616 -27.73 13.75 33.10
N THR A 617 -28.56 13.35 34.06
CA THR A 617 -28.37 13.69 35.48
C THR A 617 -27.03 13.12 35.97
N ASP A 618 -26.36 13.88 36.83
CA ASP A 618 -25.10 13.50 37.47
C ASP A 618 -25.20 12.12 38.13
N SER A 619 -24.19 11.28 37.95
CA SER A 619 -24.17 9.88 38.38
C SER A 619 -24.24 9.68 39.90
N HIS A 620 -24.00 10.73 40.71
CA HIS A 620 -24.23 10.68 42.16
C HIS A 620 -25.71 10.71 42.53
N TYR A 621 -26.59 11.01 41.57
CA TYR A 621 -28.01 11.20 41.79
C TYR A 621 -28.86 10.32 40.85
N GLN A 622 -29.94 9.77 41.39
CA GLN A 622 -30.93 8.98 40.64
C GLN A 622 -32.30 9.66 40.74
N PRO A 623 -33.01 9.96 39.64
CA PRO A 623 -34.36 10.52 39.71
C PRO A 623 -35.30 9.66 40.57
N SER A 624 -36.04 10.29 41.48
CA SER A 624 -36.98 9.62 42.38
C SER A 624 -38.41 9.93 41.96
N VAL A 625 -39.11 8.93 41.41
CA VAL A 625 -40.53 9.07 41.08
C VAL A 625 -41.37 9.24 42.34
N THR A 626 -41.07 8.47 43.40
CA THR A 626 -41.84 8.49 44.67
C THR A 626 -41.84 9.86 45.34
N ASN A 627 -40.72 10.57 45.30
CA ASN A 627 -40.56 11.87 45.97
C ASN A 627 -40.70 13.07 45.02
N SER A 628 -40.92 12.82 43.72
CA SER A 628 -41.27 13.85 42.74
C SER A 628 -42.78 14.01 42.64
N SER A 629 -43.25 15.19 42.24
CA SER A 629 -44.69 15.46 42.13
C SER A 629 -44.98 16.42 40.98
N ALA A 630 -45.80 15.97 40.03
CA ALA A 630 -46.25 16.81 38.92
C ALA A 630 -47.24 17.90 39.36
N SER A 631 -48.04 17.66 40.41
CA SER A 631 -49.05 18.62 40.89
C SER A 631 -48.41 19.80 41.62
N THR A 632 -47.41 19.51 42.46
CA THR A 632 -46.67 20.52 43.23
C THR A 632 -45.36 20.93 42.56
N LYS A 633 -45.11 20.45 41.34
CA LYS A 633 -43.94 20.78 40.49
C LYS A 633 -42.60 20.44 41.16
N ILE A 634 -42.55 19.36 41.96
CA ILE A 634 -41.36 18.91 42.68
C ILE A 634 -40.57 17.93 41.83
N PHE A 635 -39.27 18.16 41.71
CA PHE A 635 -38.31 17.25 41.09
C PHE A 635 -37.36 16.74 42.16
N ALA A 636 -37.32 15.43 42.40
CA ALA A 636 -36.51 14.82 43.46
C ALA A 636 -35.53 13.79 42.90
N TRP A 637 -34.38 13.67 43.56
CA TRP A 637 -33.35 12.69 43.28
C TRP A 637 -32.90 12.00 44.56
N ARG A 638 -32.73 10.68 44.49
CA ARG A 638 -31.98 9.93 45.50
C ARG A 638 -30.51 10.26 45.33
N PHE A 639 -29.84 10.57 46.42
CA PHE A 639 -28.38 10.67 46.46
C PHE A 639 -27.83 9.24 46.47
N SER A 640 -27.47 8.70 45.31
CA SER A 640 -27.11 7.28 45.16
C SER A 640 -25.66 6.99 45.54
N THR A 641 -24.74 7.89 45.21
CA THR A 641 -23.29 7.71 45.42
C THR A 641 -22.73 8.90 46.18
N ALA A 642 -21.94 8.68 47.23
CA ALA A 642 -21.32 9.76 48.00
C ALA A 642 -20.17 10.43 47.21
N PHE A 643 -19.90 11.72 47.47
CA PHE A 643 -18.75 12.44 46.88
C PHE A 643 -17.44 12.18 47.63
N GLY A 644 -17.50 11.63 48.85
CA GLY A 644 -16.37 11.45 49.74
C GLY A 644 -16.01 12.71 50.54
N GLY A 645 -16.90 13.70 50.60
CA GLY A 645 -16.61 15.02 51.20
C GLY A 645 -17.73 16.03 50.97
N THR A 646 -17.38 17.32 50.94
CA THR A 646 -18.36 18.39 50.67
C THR A 646 -18.96 18.23 49.27
N VAL A 647 -20.29 18.25 49.19
CA VAL A 647 -21.03 18.20 47.92
C VAL A 647 -20.76 19.48 47.14
N PRO A 648 -20.31 19.41 45.86
CA PRO A 648 -20.14 20.57 45.01
C PRO A 648 -21.45 21.35 44.83
N THR A 649 -21.37 22.61 44.43
CA THR A 649 -22.55 23.36 44.01
C THR A 649 -23.27 22.61 42.90
N LEU A 650 -24.56 22.36 43.10
CA LEU A 650 -25.40 21.70 42.12
C LEU A 650 -26.12 22.73 41.27
N ARG A 651 -26.46 22.36 40.05
CA ARG A 651 -27.22 23.15 39.10
C ARG A 651 -28.37 22.32 38.56
N ILE A 652 -29.56 22.89 38.56
CA ILE A 652 -30.74 22.29 37.94
C ILE A 652 -31.12 23.09 36.70
N ARG A 653 -31.44 22.36 35.63
CA ARG A 653 -32.06 22.93 34.43
C ARG A 653 -33.33 22.17 34.09
N LEU A 654 -34.42 22.90 33.88
CA LEU A 654 -35.68 22.34 33.42
C LEU A 654 -35.85 22.67 31.94
N TYR A 655 -36.13 21.65 31.14
CA TYR A 655 -36.36 21.79 29.70
C TYR A 655 -37.79 21.38 29.35
N ASN A 656 -38.36 22.03 28.35
CA ASN A 656 -39.55 21.53 27.69
C ASN A 656 -39.18 20.23 26.97
N ALA A 657 -39.73 19.10 27.41
CA ALA A 657 -39.39 17.79 26.87
C ALA A 657 -39.88 17.58 25.42
N VAL A 658 -40.73 18.46 24.89
CA VAL A 658 -41.21 18.41 23.50
C VAL A 658 -40.36 19.29 22.59
N THR A 659 -40.01 20.52 23.02
CA THR A 659 -39.30 21.50 22.17
C THR A 659 -37.81 21.62 22.48
N ASN A 660 -37.31 20.97 23.54
CA ASN A 660 -35.97 21.15 24.10
C ASN A 660 -35.60 22.59 24.53
N GLY A 661 -36.57 23.53 24.56
CA GLY A 661 -36.35 24.88 25.07
C GLY A 661 -36.05 24.87 26.57
N LEU A 662 -35.07 25.68 26.99
CA LEU A 662 -34.76 25.90 28.40
C LEU A 662 -35.93 26.67 29.06
N LEU A 663 -36.47 26.13 30.15
CA LEU A 663 -37.57 26.71 30.92
C LEU A 663 -37.08 27.40 32.18
N LEU A 664 -36.07 26.81 32.83
CA LEU A 664 -35.50 27.29 34.09
C LEU A 664 -34.05 26.80 34.22
N ASP A 665 -33.21 27.61 34.84
CA ASP A 665 -31.82 27.33 35.17
C ASP A 665 -31.51 27.95 36.53
N ASP A 666 -31.11 27.14 37.51
CA ASP A 666 -30.89 27.57 38.89
C ASP A 666 -29.78 26.75 39.56
N ASP A 667 -29.21 27.25 40.65
CA ASP A 667 -28.13 26.58 41.38
C ASP A 667 -28.37 26.49 42.89
N SER A 668 -27.64 25.60 43.56
CA SER A 668 -27.82 25.31 44.98
C SER A 668 -27.08 26.27 45.92
N ALA A 669 -26.21 27.14 45.40
CA ALA A 669 -25.41 28.08 46.20
C ALA A 669 -26.12 29.42 46.36
N SER A 670 -26.78 29.91 45.30
CA SER A 670 -27.52 31.17 45.28
C SER A 670 -28.86 31.00 44.54
N PRO A 671 -29.78 30.15 45.04
CA PRO A 671 -31.02 29.87 44.33
C PRO A 671 -31.92 31.10 44.23
N THR A 672 -32.32 31.49 43.01
CA THR A 672 -33.26 32.61 42.77
C THR A 672 -34.58 32.17 42.16
N GLU A 673 -34.61 31.02 41.48
CA GLU A 673 -35.75 30.57 40.69
C GLU A 673 -36.57 29.47 41.40
N GLY A 674 -36.11 28.97 42.55
CA GLY A 674 -36.80 27.93 43.31
C GLY A 674 -36.14 27.64 44.66
N THR A 675 -36.59 26.55 45.29
CA THR A 675 -36.13 26.11 46.62
C THR A 675 -35.47 24.74 46.53
N TRP A 676 -34.27 24.61 47.09
CA TRP A 676 -33.55 23.35 47.26
C TRP A 676 -33.73 22.80 48.68
N GLU A 677 -34.03 21.51 48.77
CA GLU A 677 -34.21 20.82 50.04
C GLU A 677 -33.50 19.47 50.04
N LYS A 678 -33.12 18.99 51.24
CA LYS A 678 -32.48 17.70 51.47
C LYS A 678 -33.24 16.92 52.53
N SER A 679 -33.36 15.62 52.33
CA SER A 679 -33.89 14.65 53.29
C SER A 679 -32.84 13.58 53.58
N THR A 680 -32.77 13.09 54.81
CA THR A 680 -31.91 11.97 55.22
C THR A 680 -32.71 10.76 55.72
N ASP A 681 -34.05 10.83 55.63
CA ASP A 681 -35.01 9.88 56.21
C ASP A 681 -36.02 9.33 55.17
N GLY A 682 -35.56 9.20 53.92
CA GLY A 682 -36.33 8.58 52.84
C GLY A 682 -37.34 9.53 52.17
N GLY A 683 -37.31 10.82 52.48
CA GLY A 683 -38.26 11.82 51.99
C GLY A 683 -39.42 12.10 52.94
N SER A 684 -39.34 11.62 54.19
CA SER A 684 -40.38 11.85 55.21
C SER A 684 -40.31 13.28 55.77
N ASN A 685 -39.10 13.80 55.98
CA ASN A 685 -38.86 15.18 56.37
C ASN A 685 -37.85 15.84 55.41
N TRP A 686 -38.08 17.13 55.13
CA TRP A 686 -37.25 17.92 54.23
C TRP A 686 -36.75 19.16 54.97
N SER A 687 -35.43 19.32 55.00
CA SER A 687 -34.75 20.50 55.53
C SER A 687 -34.13 21.31 54.40
N SER A 688 -33.75 22.56 54.68
CA SER A 688 -32.97 23.38 53.74
C SER A 688 -31.74 22.60 53.24
N TYR A 689 -31.45 22.73 51.94
CA TYR A 689 -30.29 22.08 51.34
C TYR A 689 -28.99 22.52 52.04
N ASN A 690 -28.07 21.57 52.20
CA ASN A 690 -26.71 21.79 52.70
C ASN A 690 -25.73 20.95 51.87
N THR A 691 -24.45 21.31 51.94
CA THR A 691 -23.36 20.67 51.19
C THR A 691 -22.74 19.48 51.93
N THR A 692 -23.35 19.00 53.02
CA THR A 692 -22.90 17.77 53.68
C THR A 692 -23.11 16.60 52.72
N ASP A 693 -22.17 15.65 52.68
CA ASP A 693 -22.34 14.46 51.86
C ASP A 693 -23.55 13.60 52.30
N LYS A 694 -23.81 12.55 51.54
CA LYS A 694 -24.70 11.46 51.93
C LYS A 694 -24.11 10.70 53.13
N ALA A 695 -24.94 10.49 54.15
CA ALA A 695 -24.59 9.63 55.29
C ALA A 695 -25.29 8.26 55.26
N ASN A 696 -26.37 8.11 54.46
CA ASN A 696 -27.17 6.88 54.38
C ASN A 696 -27.87 6.73 53.03
N GLU A 697 -28.30 5.51 52.71
CA GLU A 697 -28.98 5.17 51.45
C GLU A 697 -30.33 5.83 51.21
N THR A 698 -30.90 6.43 52.26
CA THR A 698 -32.18 7.12 52.28
C THR A 698 -32.04 8.64 52.18
N THR A 699 -30.89 9.13 51.70
CA THR A 699 -30.67 10.56 51.46
C THR A 699 -31.22 10.96 50.09
N TYR A 700 -32.00 12.04 50.05
CA TYR A 700 -32.58 12.61 48.84
C TYR A 700 -32.37 14.11 48.80
N ILE A 701 -32.36 14.66 47.60
CA ILE A 701 -32.50 16.10 47.36
C ILE A 701 -33.70 16.35 46.48
N ARG A 702 -34.31 17.53 46.59
CA ARG A 702 -35.36 17.95 45.69
C ARG A 702 -35.26 19.44 45.39
N TYR A 703 -35.87 19.81 44.28
CA TYR A 703 -36.02 21.18 43.84
C TYR A 703 -37.47 21.48 43.51
N THR A 704 -37.93 22.64 43.98
CA THR A 704 -39.27 23.16 43.71
C THR A 704 -39.13 24.54 43.05
N PRO A 705 -39.46 24.70 41.76
CA PRO A 705 -39.40 25.99 41.09
C PRO A 705 -40.48 26.93 41.65
N THR A 706 -40.16 28.21 41.79
CA THR A 706 -41.10 29.25 42.21
C THR A 706 -42.23 29.41 41.18
N SER A 707 -41.92 29.26 39.90
CA SER A 707 -42.91 29.26 38.81
C SER A 707 -42.43 28.43 37.62
N ILE A 708 -43.36 27.66 37.05
CA ILE A 708 -43.21 26.99 35.75
C ILE A 708 -44.61 26.80 35.16
N ALA A 709 -44.75 26.86 33.84
CA ALA A 709 -46.05 26.77 33.17
C ALA A 709 -46.77 25.44 33.45
N ASP A 710 -48.11 25.47 33.40
CA ASP A 710 -48.94 24.26 33.54
C ASP A 710 -49.06 23.51 32.19
N ASN A 711 -49.42 22.23 32.26
CA ASN A 711 -49.70 21.38 31.09
C ASN A 711 -48.53 21.22 30.09
N ILE A 712 -47.29 21.39 30.55
CA ILE A 712 -46.09 21.13 29.76
C ILE A 712 -45.38 19.86 30.23
N LYS A 713 -44.73 19.15 29.31
CA LYS A 713 -43.85 18.03 29.65
C LYS A 713 -42.48 18.60 30.00
N VAL A 714 -41.98 18.32 31.19
CA VAL A 714 -40.71 18.85 31.69
C VAL A 714 -39.71 17.72 31.85
N ARG A 715 -38.49 17.95 31.35
CA ARG A 715 -37.32 17.13 31.67
C ARG A 715 -36.43 17.91 32.63
N ALA A 716 -36.16 17.34 33.80
CA ALA A 716 -35.26 17.93 34.79
C ALA A 716 -33.86 17.34 34.66
N LEU A 717 -32.85 18.21 34.64
CA LEU A 717 -31.44 17.87 34.55
C LEU A 717 -30.71 18.42 35.77
N LEU A 718 -30.23 17.52 36.62
CA LEU A 718 -29.42 17.85 37.78
C LEU A 718 -27.95 17.56 37.48
N THR A 719 -27.08 18.56 37.55
CA THR A 719 -25.63 18.40 37.36
C THR A 719 -24.85 19.13 38.44
N GLN A 720 -23.55 18.88 38.54
CA GLN A 720 -22.63 19.86 39.16
C GLN A 720 -22.67 21.17 38.35
N ASN A 721 -22.52 22.32 39.02
CA ASN A 721 -22.53 23.66 38.41
C ASN A 721 -21.25 23.94 37.62
#